data_AF-A0AAD7TWA1-F1
#
_entry.id   AF-A0AAD7TWA1-F1
#
_cell.length_a   1.000
_cell.length_b   1.000
_cell.length_c   1.000
_cell.angle_alpha   90.00
_cell.angle_beta   90.00
_cell.angle_gamma   90.00
#
_symmetry.space_group_name_H-M   'P 1'
#
loop_
_entity.id
_entity.type
_entity.pdbx_description
1 polymer ?
#
loop_
_entity_poly.entity_id
_entity_poly.type
_entity_poly.pdbx_seq_one_letter_code
_entity_poly.pdbx_strand_id
1 'polypeptide(L)'
;MTSTLNVSSIILKTYPEVSPWDLDGICFIRPLEYRPVPPYSDALYRAALMQAQKTGLNPFYIFCSNNPFVLDTPNISSSPLRLPTFTTAYSLANVDSLAITLLDVLCGQTDHIVCRAVVAGTTRTLKLFLGDDASALFDNELAAYIRFLRCGTASSQAVLQCHGWVEVEASFLDDFMNISSSLQDAILAHGGSSVRGIVLDDLTGSEILSIKNITPAIADRALRSLQSVHAALVLHGDVHRENVIIVPSQDRVVWVDFSHSTSYGGRCGDISRKDLLAELAQAWDLLYRRLYPDSIIGYDASADTIDPSSLCDASSAMSMSPSLPRPGKGVVNEQAASIILAYPDINYFSWDPPLLNLTPAPRRDDRFDTPELLQAAQAAYESTDINPFANWYGTCPVKMNNRVLVMEYAAAAVIDRYTAPMPLPQLPSSVTVEFREHINPSGNNPLIKVCIDGQERLLKIFSSARRQGPDERTDPKLRFNAEREAYAHLEHHGGSAAGTVPRCFGWFELSSDHVYGAIDMIRRTRERGFAKGKDPVWVFPIFDDGTPAAALILEYISNAETLSMDNITLGRADLTMRSLSRIHGSYVQHGDCDFNLSNILLVREGDSERIVFVDFDHAFSGCSTSERRMSRMSVHGEFTRLWGQLYNFMLPLRRLHGDSSSATK
;
A
#
# COMPACT_ATOMS: atom_id res chain seq x y z
N MET A 1 9.27 -12.32 -13.58
CA MET A 1 9.20 -11.86 -12.18
C MET A 1 9.49 -10.39 -12.19
N THR A 2 8.51 -9.59 -11.79
CA THR A 2 8.25 -8.29 -12.41
C THR A 2 8.20 -7.15 -11.37
N SER A 3 8.39 -5.90 -11.83
CA SER A 3 8.69 -4.66 -11.07
C SER A 3 7.54 -3.88 -10.44
N THR A 4 7.68 -3.62 -9.15
CA THR A 4 6.63 -3.11 -8.28
C THR A 4 6.73 -1.61 -8.03
N LEU A 5 5.79 -0.88 -8.63
CA LEU A 5 5.29 0.38 -8.10
C LEU A 5 3.80 0.26 -7.79
N ASN A 6 3.27 1.13 -6.93
CA ASN A 6 1.84 1.29 -6.79
C ASN A 6 1.27 1.85 -8.11
N VAL A 7 0.44 1.04 -8.75
CA VAL A 7 0.18 1.08 -10.19
C VAL A 7 -1.08 1.86 -10.53
N SER A 8 -1.83 2.39 -9.57
CA SER A 8 -3.17 2.91 -9.89
C SER A 8 -3.12 4.03 -10.95
N SER A 9 -2.06 4.85 -11.00
CA SER A 9 -1.84 5.85 -12.06
C SER A 9 -1.45 5.24 -13.42
N ILE A 10 -0.73 4.12 -13.42
CA ILE A 10 -0.33 3.35 -14.60
C ILE A 10 -1.51 2.55 -15.15
N ILE A 11 -2.24 1.82 -14.29
CA ILE A 11 -3.46 1.07 -14.62
C ILE A 11 -4.46 2.04 -15.24
N LEU A 12 -4.69 3.20 -14.64
CA LEU A 12 -5.64 4.21 -15.14
C LEU A 12 -5.35 4.65 -16.58
N LYS A 13 -4.09 4.65 -17.00
CA LYS A 13 -3.73 5.08 -18.36
C LYS A 13 -3.97 4.01 -19.42
N THR A 14 -3.90 2.73 -19.05
CA THR A 14 -3.94 1.59 -19.98
C THR A 14 -5.19 0.73 -19.86
N TYR A 15 -5.98 0.92 -18.82
CA TYR A 15 -7.22 0.19 -18.57
C TYR A 15 -8.41 0.75 -19.35
N PRO A 16 -9.34 -0.06 -19.88
CA PRO A 16 -9.40 -1.53 -19.78
C PRO A 16 -8.64 -2.26 -20.90
N GLU A 17 -7.98 -1.55 -21.82
CA GLU A 17 -7.36 -2.12 -23.02
C GLU A 17 -6.18 -3.07 -22.68
N VAL A 18 -5.53 -2.85 -21.55
CA VAL A 18 -4.52 -3.75 -21.00
C VAL A 18 -5.01 -4.27 -19.66
N SER A 19 -5.11 -5.59 -19.56
CA SER A 19 -5.41 -6.26 -18.31
C SER A 19 -4.35 -5.93 -17.27
N PRO A 20 -4.72 -5.52 -16.04
CA PRO A 20 -3.77 -5.30 -14.96
C PRO A 20 -2.89 -6.54 -14.69
N TRP A 21 -3.40 -7.75 -14.95
CA TRP A 21 -2.67 -9.00 -14.78
C TRP A 21 -1.67 -9.33 -15.91
N ASP A 22 -1.77 -8.65 -17.05
CA ASP A 22 -0.84 -8.79 -18.19
C ASP A 22 0.30 -7.78 -18.13
N LEU A 23 0.27 -6.87 -17.16
CA LEU A 23 1.32 -5.90 -16.95
C LEU A 23 2.49 -6.58 -16.26
N ASP A 24 3.60 -6.72 -16.99
CA ASP A 24 4.86 -7.27 -16.49
C ASP A 24 5.52 -6.34 -15.47
N GLY A 25 4.95 -6.22 -14.29
CA GLY A 25 5.54 -5.44 -13.21
C GLY A 25 5.05 -5.87 -11.86
N ILE A 26 3.78 -6.20 -11.83
CA ILE A 26 3.05 -5.67 -10.71
C ILE A 26 2.77 -6.79 -9.75
N CYS A 27 3.44 -6.76 -8.60
CA CYS A 27 2.92 -7.46 -7.43
C CYS A 27 1.70 -6.70 -6.90
N PHE A 28 0.87 -7.38 -6.10
CA PHE A 28 -0.33 -6.82 -5.45
C PHE A 28 -1.59 -6.66 -6.32
N ILE A 29 -1.54 -6.86 -7.65
CA ILE A 29 -2.78 -7.07 -8.47
C ILE A 29 -3.34 -8.48 -8.26
N ARG A 30 -2.46 -9.41 -7.90
CA ARG A 30 -2.83 -10.61 -7.19
C ARG A 30 -2.50 -10.30 -5.74
N PRO A 31 -3.38 -10.55 -4.75
CA PRO A 31 -2.91 -10.61 -3.37
C PRO A 31 -1.67 -11.49 -3.41
N LEU A 32 -0.52 -10.93 -3.00
CA LEU A 32 0.80 -11.59 -3.07
C LEU A 32 0.62 -13.08 -2.80
N GLU A 33 1.28 -13.95 -3.58
CA GLU A 33 1.39 -15.40 -3.33
C GLU A 33 1.21 -15.63 -1.84
N TYR A 34 -0.03 -16.01 -1.49
CA TYR A 34 -0.54 -15.86 -0.13
C TYR A 34 0.53 -16.45 0.76
N ARG A 35 1.21 -15.63 1.57
CA ARG A 35 1.74 -16.21 2.80
C ARG A 35 0.44 -16.64 3.47
N PRO A 36 0.14 -17.95 3.55
CA PRO A 36 -1.02 -18.36 4.32
C PRO A 36 -0.86 -17.62 5.63
N VAL A 37 -1.93 -16.95 6.05
CA VAL A 37 -2.00 -16.35 7.40
C VAL A 37 -1.29 -17.36 8.29
N PRO A 38 -0.12 -17.02 8.88
CA PRO A 38 0.62 -17.99 9.66
C PRO A 38 -0.41 -18.60 10.59
N PRO A 39 -0.58 -19.93 10.63
CA PRO A 39 -1.75 -20.55 11.25
C PRO A 39 -1.81 -20.06 12.69
N TYR A 40 -2.61 -19.02 12.91
CA TYR A 40 -2.71 -18.39 14.20
C TYR A 40 -3.50 -19.36 15.08
N SER A 41 -3.38 -19.18 16.38
CA SER A 41 -4.12 -20.01 17.32
C SER A 41 -5.62 -19.90 17.06
N ASP A 42 -6.35 -21.01 17.28
CA ASP A 42 -7.82 -21.01 17.26
C ASP A 42 -8.41 -19.99 18.26
N ALA A 43 -7.63 -19.58 19.26
CA ALA A 43 -8.01 -18.50 20.17
C ALA A 43 -8.08 -17.15 19.45
N LEU A 44 -7.11 -16.83 18.59
CA LEU A 44 -7.11 -15.59 17.83
C LEU A 44 -8.27 -15.53 16.84
N TYR A 45 -8.53 -16.61 16.09
CA TYR A 45 -9.65 -16.63 15.14
C TYR A 45 -11.01 -16.53 15.85
N ARG A 46 -11.18 -17.19 17.00
CA ARG A 46 -12.39 -17.03 17.81
C ARG A 46 -12.55 -15.62 18.35
N ALA A 47 -11.48 -14.98 18.83
CA ALA A 47 -11.52 -13.60 19.30
C ALA A 47 -11.88 -12.62 18.16
N ALA A 48 -11.30 -12.82 16.98
CA ALA A 48 -11.64 -12.05 15.79
C ALA A 48 -13.10 -12.24 15.35
N LEU A 49 -13.63 -13.46 15.37
CA LEU A 49 -15.04 -13.73 15.10
C LEU A 49 -15.96 -13.03 16.10
N MET A 50 -15.65 -13.11 17.40
CA MET A 50 -16.43 -12.42 18.43
C MET A 50 -16.42 -10.90 18.23
N GLN A 51 -15.27 -10.32 17.89
CA GLN A 51 -15.18 -8.90 17.55
C GLN A 51 -16.02 -8.55 16.32
N ALA A 52 -15.91 -9.34 15.24
CA ALA A 52 -16.66 -9.11 14.01
C ALA A 52 -18.18 -9.19 14.25
N GLN A 53 -18.64 -10.18 15.01
CA GLN A 53 -20.05 -10.30 15.42
C GLN A 53 -20.51 -9.13 16.29
N LYS A 54 -19.64 -8.60 17.15
CA LYS A 54 -19.98 -7.49 18.05
C LYS A 54 -19.98 -6.13 17.35
N THR A 55 -19.07 -5.92 16.41
CA THR A 55 -18.79 -4.59 15.84
C THR A 55 -19.21 -4.44 14.39
N GLY A 56 -19.49 -5.53 13.68
CA GLY A 56 -19.70 -5.52 12.24
C GLY A 56 -18.41 -5.43 11.42
N LEU A 57 -17.23 -5.52 12.06
CA LEU A 57 -15.93 -5.36 11.43
C LEU A 57 -15.00 -6.54 11.72
N ASN A 58 -14.65 -7.29 10.67
CA ASN A 58 -13.60 -8.29 10.73
C ASN A 58 -12.23 -7.60 10.92
N PRO A 59 -11.45 -7.87 11.98
CA PRO A 59 -10.15 -7.21 12.20
C PRO A 59 -9.08 -7.56 11.15
N PHE A 60 -9.32 -8.60 10.34
CA PHE A 60 -8.40 -9.12 9.34
C PHE A 60 -8.75 -8.71 7.91
N TYR A 61 -9.69 -7.79 7.70
CA TYR A 61 -10.09 -7.28 6.38
C TYR A 61 -8.94 -6.72 5.52
N ILE A 62 -7.76 -6.47 6.11
CA ILE A 62 -6.58 -5.88 5.45
C ILE A 62 -5.53 -6.95 5.12
N PHE A 63 -5.74 -8.21 5.52
CA PHE A 63 -4.81 -9.29 5.20
C PHE A 63 -4.51 -9.39 3.71
N CYS A 64 -5.50 -9.07 2.88
CA CYS A 64 -5.37 -9.10 1.44
C CYS A 64 -4.83 -7.78 0.85
N SER A 65 -3.74 -7.24 1.43
CA SER A 65 -3.02 -6.06 0.94
C SER A 65 -3.88 -4.81 0.67
N ASN A 66 -3.25 -3.72 0.21
CA ASN A 66 -3.99 -2.53 -0.20
C ASN A 66 -4.68 -2.79 -1.54
N ASN A 67 -5.89 -2.26 -1.69
CA ASN A 67 -6.63 -2.33 -2.95
C ASN A 67 -5.86 -1.54 -4.03
N PRO A 68 -5.29 -2.22 -5.05
CA PRO A 68 -4.43 -1.57 -6.03
C PRO A 68 -5.23 -0.69 -7.01
N PHE A 69 -6.56 -0.78 -7.01
CA PHE A 69 -7.46 -0.11 -7.94
C PHE A 69 -8.10 1.16 -7.36
N VAL A 70 -7.92 1.44 -6.07
CA VAL A 70 -8.44 2.68 -5.46
C VAL A 70 -7.74 3.90 -6.05
N LEU A 71 -8.55 4.86 -6.51
CA LEU A 71 -8.08 6.13 -7.05
C LEU A 71 -8.28 7.22 -5.97
N ASP A 72 -7.33 7.37 -5.05
CA ASP A 72 -7.42 8.31 -3.92
C ASP A 72 -7.32 9.80 -4.29
N THR A 73 -7.41 10.19 -5.56
CA THR A 73 -7.28 11.61 -5.97
C THR A 73 -8.51 12.11 -6.73
N PRO A 74 -9.25 13.11 -6.19
CA PRO A 74 -10.41 13.71 -6.85
C PRO A 74 -10.10 14.31 -8.23
N ASN A 75 -8.86 14.73 -8.47
CA ASN A 75 -8.48 15.60 -9.60
C ASN A 75 -8.12 14.87 -10.91
N ILE A 76 -8.17 13.54 -10.97
CA ILE A 76 -8.15 12.84 -12.27
C ILE A 76 -9.51 12.98 -13.01
N SER A 77 -10.40 13.81 -12.46
CA SER A 77 -11.80 14.07 -12.84
C SER A 77 -12.03 14.83 -14.15
N SER A 78 -11.07 15.55 -14.74
CA SER A 78 -11.41 16.59 -15.74
C SER A 78 -11.13 16.25 -17.20
N SER A 79 -10.42 15.16 -17.51
CA SER A 79 -10.14 14.77 -18.89
C SER A 79 -10.91 13.50 -19.28
N PRO A 80 -11.85 13.56 -20.23
CA PRO A 80 -12.52 12.36 -20.73
C PRO A 80 -11.47 11.50 -21.43
N LEU A 81 -10.99 10.45 -20.76
CA LEU A 81 -10.15 9.42 -21.37
C LEU A 81 -11.04 8.62 -22.33
N ARG A 82 -11.22 9.16 -23.54
CA ARG A 82 -12.19 8.65 -24.55
C ARG A 82 -11.95 7.19 -24.88
N LEU A 83 -12.89 6.31 -24.54
CA LEU A 83 -12.86 4.94 -25.00
C LEU A 83 -12.90 4.88 -26.55
N PRO A 84 -12.34 3.85 -27.19
CA PRO A 84 -12.36 3.73 -28.65
C PRO A 84 -13.80 3.75 -29.19
N THR A 85 -14.04 4.56 -30.22
CA THR A 85 -15.34 4.63 -30.91
C THR A 85 -15.52 3.43 -31.84
N PHE A 86 -16.72 2.88 -31.83
CA PHE A 86 -17.07 1.65 -32.53
C PHE A 86 -18.26 1.89 -33.46
N THR A 87 -18.14 1.61 -34.76
CA THR A 87 -19.13 2.02 -35.79
C THR A 87 -20.02 0.90 -36.35
N THR A 88 -19.70 -0.39 -36.13
CA THR A 88 -20.55 -1.49 -36.59
C THR A 88 -21.74 -1.77 -35.65
N ALA A 89 -22.94 -1.88 -36.22
CA ALA A 89 -24.15 -2.28 -35.52
C ALA A 89 -24.21 -3.81 -35.36
N TYR A 90 -24.53 -4.28 -34.15
CA TYR A 90 -24.79 -5.68 -33.84
C TYR A 90 -26.18 -5.79 -33.22
N SER A 91 -26.93 -6.84 -33.55
CA SER A 91 -28.22 -7.15 -32.95
C SER A 91 -28.26 -8.61 -32.54
N LEU A 92 -28.82 -8.88 -31.37
CA LEU A 92 -29.15 -10.24 -30.95
C LEU A 92 -30.41 -10.72 -31.67
N ALA A 93 -30.48 -12.02 -31.95
CA ALA A 93 -31.65 -12.62 -32.57
C ALA A 93 -32.86 -12.54 -31.63
N ASN A 94 -34.03 -12.25 -32.20
CA ASN A 94 -35.31 -12.45 -31.53
C ASN A 94 -35.65 -13.94 -31.61
N VAL A 95 -35.89 -14.56 -30.45
CA VAL A 95 -36.26 -15.97 -30.30
C VAL A 95 -37.78 -16.07 -30.35
N ASP A 96 -38.28 -17.01 -31.14
CA ASP A 96 -39.71 -17.29 -31.21
C ASP A 96 -40.24 -17.77 -29.85
N SER A 97 -41.23 -17.06 -29.30
CA SER A 97 -41.84 -17.37 -28.00
C SER A 97 -42.54 -18.73 -28.00
N LEU A 98 -43.01 -19.20 -29.15
CA LEU A 98 -43.62 -20.53 -29.30
C LEU A 98 -42.61 -21.68 -29.13
N ALA A 99 -41.31 -21.38 -29.17
CA ALA A 99 -40.24 -22.36 -28.99
C ALA A 99 -39.77 -22.49 -27.52
N ILE A 100 -40.48 -21.87 -26.58
CA ILE A 100 -40.14 -21.85 -25.15
C ILE A 100 -41.09 -22.74 -24.36
N THR A 101 -40.53 -23.67 -23.57
CA THR A 101 -41.27 -24.48 -22.60
C THR A 101 -40.65 -24.30 -21.22
N LEU A 102 -41.41 -23.78 -20.26
CA LEU A 102 -40.92 -23.56 -18.90
C LEU A 102 -40.72 -24.87 -18.17
N LEU A 103 -39.64 -24.97 -17.41
CA LEU A 103 -39.32 -26.15 -16.60
C LEU A 103 -39.49 -25.83 -15.11
N ASP A 104 -38.77 -24.82 -14.63
CA ASP A 104 -38.71 -24.44 -13.22
C ASP A 104 -38.37 -22.96 -13.05
N VAL A 105 -38.86 -22.36 -11.96
CA VAL A 105 -38.50 -20.99 -11.59
C VAL A 105 -37.35 -21.03 -10.60
N LEU A 106 -36.27 -20.34 -10.98
CA LEU A 106 -35.03 -20.29 -10.22
C LEU A 106 -35.06 -19.15 -9.20
N CYS A 107 -35.57 -17.99 -9.63
CA CYS A 107 -35.68 -16.79 -8.81
C CYS A 107 -36.86 -15.92 -9.31
N GLY A 108 -37.58 -15.28 -8.39
CA GLY A 108 -38.61 -14.30 -8.70
C GLY A 108 -38.48 -13.08 -7.79
N GLN A 109 -38.28 -11.92 -8.39
CA GLN A 109 -38.25 -10.62 -7.74
C GLN A 109 -39.34 -9.71 -8.31
N THR A 110 -39.51 -8.51 -7.75
CA THR A 110 -40.55 -7.56 -8.18
C THR A 110 -40.30 -6.99 -9.57
N ASP A 111 -39.05 -7.00 -10.02
CA ASP A 111 -38.60 -6.40 -11.28
C ASP A 111 -38.12 -7.43 -12.31
N HIS A 112 -37.99 -8.71 -11.94
CA HIS A 112 -37.65 -9.78 -12.88
C HIS A 112 -37.98 -11.20 -12.39
N ILE A 113 -38.09 -12.14 -13.34
CA ILE A 113 -38.18 -13.58 -13.09
C ILE A 113 -37.02 -14.26 -13.81
N VAL A 114 -36.29 -15.13 -13.11
CA VAL A 114 -35.33 -16.06 -13.72
C VAL A 114 -35.90 -17.47 -13.66
N CYS A 115 -36.05 -18.09 -14.81
CA CYS A 115 -36.55 -19.45 -14.94
C CYS A 115 -35.63 -20.28 -15.82
N ARG A 116 -35.69 -21.59 -15.66
CA ARG A 116 -35.11 -22.54 -16.59
C ARG A 116 -36.20 -22.99 -17.55
N ALA A 117 -35.86 -23.02 -18.83
CA ALA A 117 -36.78 -23.33 -19.91
C ALA A 117 -36.08 -24.14 -21.00
N VAL A 118 -36.83 -24.96 -21.72
CA VAL A 118 -36.39 -25.53 -22.99
C VAL A 118 -36.64 -24.50 -24.06
N VAL A 119 -35.58 -23.98 -24.68
CA VAL A 119 -35.64 -23.02 -25.78
C VAL A 119 -35.05 -23.69 -27.02
N ALA A 120 -35.88 -23.87 -28.06
CA ALA A 120 -35.50 -24.56 -29.29
C ALA A 120 -34.84 -25.95 -29.02
N GLY A 121 -35.40 -26.71 -28.08
CA GLY A 121 -34.94 -28.06 -27.73
C GLY A 121 -33.72 -28.14 -26.81
N THR A 122 -33.19 -27.02 -26.34
CA THR A 122 -32.07 -26.99 -25.37
C THR A 122 -32.48 -26.32 -24.07
N THR A 123 -32.08 -26.88 -22.93
CA THR A 123 -32.27 -26.23 -21.62
C THR A 123 -31.45 -24.96 -21.52
N ARG A 124 -32.11 -23.85 -21.20
CA ARG A 124 -31.56 -22.49 -21.08
C ARG A 124 -32.11 -21.80 -19.84
N THR A 125 -31.45 -20.72 -19.46
CA THR A 125 -31.98 -19.77 -18.48
C THR A 125 -32.73 -18.67 -19.23
N LEU A 126 -33.95 -18.34 -18.82
CA LEU A 126 -34.77 -17.26 -19.33
C LEU A 126 -34.98 -16.23 -18.22
N LYS A 127 -34.51 -14.99 -18.44
CA LYS A 127 -34.77 -13.86 -17.55
C LYS A 127 -35.82 -12.95 -18.17
N LEU A 128 -36.97 -12.80 -17.52
CA LEU A 128 -38.08 -11.92 -17.92
C LEU A 128 -38.07 -10.66 -17.03
N PHE A 129 -38.28 -9.49 -17.61
CA PHE A 129 -38.23 -8.21 -16.89
C PHE A 129 -39.64 -7.68 -16.61
N LEU A 130 -39.89 -7.25 -15.37
CA LEU A 130 -41.19 -6.85 -14.85
C LEU A 130 -41.13 -5.46 -14.20
N GLY A 131 -42.29 -4.91 -13.86
CA GLY A 131 -42.42 -3.61 -13.20
C GLY A 131 -42.32 -2.40 -14.14
N ASP A 132 -42.31 -1.21 -13.55
CA ASP A 132 -42.36 0.07 -14.27
C ASP A 132 -41.07 0.35 -15.07
N ASP A 133 -39.93 -0.12 -14.57
CA ASP A 133 -38.61 0.08 -15.18
C ASP A 133 -38.18 -1.08 -16.10
N ALA A 134 -39.05 -2.07 -16.34
CA ALA A 134 -38.75 -3.29 -17.09
C ALA A 134 -38.05 -3.03 -18.42
N SER A 135 -38.53 -2.03 -19.17
CA SER A 135 -37.93 -1.68 -20.47
C SER A 135 -36.51 -1.15 -20.34
N ALA A 136 -36.23 -0.35 -19.31
CA ALA A 136 -34.90 0.22 -19.10
C ALA A 136 -33.90 -0.85 -18.65
N LEU A 137 -34.30 -1.70 -17.69
CA LEU A 137 -33.51 -2.83 -17.21
C LEU A 137 -33.20 -3.82 -18.34
N PHE A 138 -34.20 -4.18 -19.15
CA PHE A 138 -34.03 -5.00 -20.35
C PHE A 138 -33.08 -4.36 -21.35
N ASP A 139 -33.30 -3.08 -21.70
CA ASP A 139 -32.47 -2.38 -22.69
C ASP A 139 -31.00 -2.28 -22.24
N ASN A 140 -30.74 -2.08 -20.94
CA ASN A 140 -29.40 -2.07 -20.35
C ASN A 140 -28.71 -3.43 -20.45
N GLU A 141 -29.37 -4.49 -19.97
CA GLU A 141 -28.80 -5.84 -19.97
C GLU A 141 -28.61 -6.37 -21.40
N LEU A 142 -29.56 -6.10 -22.31
CA LEU A 142 -29.43 -6.45 -23.72
C LEU A 142 -28.24 -5.72 -24.37
N ALA A 143 -28.04 -4.43 -24.06
CA ALA A 143 -26.92 -3.66 -24.58
C ALA A 143 -25.57 -4.22 -24.10
N ALA A 144 -25.48 -4.67 -22.84
CA ALA A 144 -24.30 -5.34 -22.32
C ALA A 144 -24.00 -6.65 -23.08
N TYR A 145 -25.00 -7.51 -23.28
CA TYR A 145 -24.81 -8.76 -24.02
C TYR A 145 -24.45 -8.56 -25.51
N ILE A 146 -25.00 -7.53 -26.16
CA ILE A 146 -24.57 -7.13 -27.50
C ILE A 146 -23.08 -6.76 -27.52
N ARG A 147 -22.61 -6.03 -26.50
CA ARG A 147 -21.19 -5.69 -26.34
C ARG A 147 -20.32 -6.93 -26.12
N PHE A 148 -20.73 -7.84 -25.25
CA PHE A 148 -20.01 -9.08 -24.99
C PHE A 148 -19.88 -9.95 -26.25
N LEU A 149 -20.95 -10.08 -27.04
CA LEU A 149 -20.92 -10.81 -28.30
C LEU A 149 -19.94 -10.17 -29.29
N ARG A 150 -20.00 -8.84 -29.42
CA ARG A 150 -19.13 -8.07 -30.33
C ARG A 150 -17.65 -8.16 -29.95
N CYS A 151 -17.34 -8.10 -28.66
CA CYS A 151 -15.97 -8.12 -28.15
C CYS A 151 -15.42 -9.54 -27.93
N GLY A 152 -16.23 -10.58 -28.14
CA GLY A 152 -15.84 -11.97 -27.89
C GLY A 152 -15.71 -12.31 -26.40
N THR A 153 -16.26 -11.48 -25.51
CA THR A 153 -16.19 -11.68 -24.04
C THR A 153 -16.95 -12.93 -23.60
N ALA A 154 -18.00 -13.34 -24.33
CA ALA A 154 -18.67 -14.62 -24.04
C ALA A 154 -17.70 -15.82 -24.16
N SER A 155 -16.70 -15.74 -25.04
CA SER A 155 -15.67 -16.77 -25.20
C SER A 155 -14.62 -16.75 -24.09
N SER A 156 -14.51 -15.66 -23.30
CA SER A 156 -13.62 -15.59 -22.14
C SER A 156 -14.20 -16.27 -20.90
N GLN A 157 -15.43 -16.81 -20.99
CA GLN A 157 -16.15 -17.45 -19.89
C GLN A 157 -16.48 -16.52 -18.71
N ALA A 158 -16.27 -15.21 -18.85
CA ALA A 158 -16.50 -14.22 -17.79
C ALA A 158 -17.98 -13.87 -17.56
N VAL A 159 -18.82 -14.08 -18.57
CA VAL A 159 -20.26 -13.81 -18.59
C VAL A 159 -20.98 -14.99 -19.23
N LEU A 160 -22.30 -15.08 -19.06
CA LEU A 160 -23.12 -16.09 -19.74
C LEU A 160 -23.18 -15.83 -21.25
N GLN A 161 -23.30 -16.90 -22.04
CA GLN A 161 -23.64 -16.73 -23.45
C GLN A 161 -25.12 -16.33 -23.56
N CYS A 162 -25.37 -15.23 -24.26
CA CYS A 162 -26.72 -14.83 -24.64
C CYS A 162 -27.06 -15.43 -26.02
N HIS A 163 -28.15 -16.19 -26.07
CA HIS A 163 -28.63 -16.87 -27.28
C HIS A 163 -29.68 -16.05 -28.03
N GLY A 164 -30.17 -14.97 -27.43
CA GLY A 164 -31.13 -14.06 -28.03
C GLY A 164 -31.99 -13.39 -26.98
N TRP A 165 -33.00 -12.67 -27.44
CA TRP A 165 -34.04 -12.07 -26.60
C TRP A 165 -35.41 -12.52 -27.08
N VAL A 166 -36.41 -12.47 -26.21
CA VAL A 166 -37.79 -12.85 -26.51
C VAL A 166 -38.75 -11.78 -26.04
N GLU A 167 -39.90 -11.70 -26.69
CA GLU A 167 -41.07 -10.99 -26.23
C GLU A 167 -42.21 -12.01 -26.09
N VAL A 168 -42.74 -12.16 -24.88
CA VAL A 168 -43.82 -13.09 -24.56
C VAL A 168 -45.09 -12.31 -24.24
N GLU A 169 -46.25 -12.84 -24.60
CA GLU A 169 -47.53 -12.24 -24.22
C GLU A 169 -47.76 -12.35 -22.71
N ALA A 170 -48.55 -11.45 -22.14
CA ALA A 170 -48.89 -11.50 -20.71
C ALA A 170 -49.51 -12.84 -20.27
N SER A 171 -50.23 -13.52 -21.17
CA SER A 171 -50.80 -14.87 -20.92
C SER A 171 -49.72 -15.93 -20.66
N PHE A 172 -48.50 -15.75 -21.16
CA PHE A 172 -47.36 -16.61 -20.82
C PHE A 172 -47.01 -16.54 -19.33
N LEU A 173 -47.38 -15.45 -18.65
CA LEU A 173 -47.15 -15.28 -17.22
C LEU A 173 -48.19 -16.00 -16.35
N ASP A 174 -49.31 -16.47 -16.92
CA ASP A 174 -50.35 -17.19 -16.17
C ASP A 174 -49.78 -18.47 -15.52
N ASP A 175 -48.80 -19.10 -16.18
CA ASP A 175 -48.07 -20.27 -15.66
C ASP A 175 -47.25 -19.96 -14.38
N PHE A 176 -46.97 -18.67 -14.10
CA PHE A 176 -46.19 -18.21 -12.95
C PHE A 176 -47.05 -17.70 -11.78
N MET A 177 -48.37 -17.56 -11.97
CA MET A 177 -49.27 -16.94 -10.99
C MET A 177 -49.38 -17.71 -9.66
N ASN A 178 -48.95 -18.98 -9.63
CA ASN A 178 -49.01 -19.83 -8.44
C ASN A 178 -47.71 -19.85 -7.61
N ILE A 179 -46.69 -19.04 -7.96
CA ILE A 179 -45.34 -19.17 -7.39
C ILE A 179 -45.16 -18.37 -6.09
N SER A 180 -45.58 -17.10 -6.07
CA SER A 180 -45.49 -16.21 -4.91
C SER A 180 -46.49 -15.07 -5.03
N SER A 181 -47.05 -14.62 -3.90
CA SER A 181 -47.94 -13.45 -3.86
C SER A 181 -47.24 -12.15 -4.28
N SER A 182 -45.96 -11.97 -3.93
CA SER A 182 -45.19 -10.79 -4.33
C SER A 182 -44.94 -10.75 -5.84
N LEU A 183 -44.75 -11.91 -6.45
CA LEU A 183 -44.55 -12.03 -7.89
C LEU A 183 -45.86 -11.84 -8.64
N GLN A 184 -46.95 -12.38 -8.09
CA GLN A 184 -48.30 -12.18 -8.61
C GLN A 184 -48.63 -10.69 -8.66
N ASP A 185 -48.34 -9.94 -7.60
CA ASP A 185 -48.54 -8.49 -7.56
C ASP A 185 -47.69 -7.77 -8.62
N ALA A 186 -46.43 -8.18 -8.82
CA ALA A 186 -45.56 -7.59 -9.84
C ALA A 186 -46.04 -7.87 -11.28
N ILE A 187 -46.49 -9.09 -11.56
CA ILE A 187 -47.08 -9.49 -12.84
C ILE A 187 -48.35 -8.68 -13.11
N LEU A 188 -49.23 -8.56 -12.11
CA LEU A 188 -50.47 -7.78 -12.20
C LEU A 188 -50.20 -6.28 -12.35
N ALA A 189 -49.19 -5.76 -11.65
CA ALA A 189 -48.81 -4.34 -11.69
C ALA A 189 -48.17 -3.93 -13.02
N HIS A 190 -47.45 -4.83 -13.70
CA HIS A 190 -46.82 -4.52 -14.99
C HIS A 190 -47.83 -4.00 -16.02
N GLY A 191 -49.07 -4.52 -16.03
CA GLY A 191 -50.19 -3.99 -16.82
C GLY A 191 -50.02 -3.96 -18.35
N GLY A 192 -48.86 -4.41 -18.86
CA GLY A 192 -48.48 -4.42 -20.28
C GLY A 192 -49.02 -5.62 -21.04
N SER A 193 -49.12 -5.49 -22.37
CA SER A 193 -49.55 -6.59 -23.27
C SER A 193 -48.47 -7.65 -23.49
N SER A 194 -47.20 -7.32 -23.25
CA SER A 194 -46.06 -8.19 -23.50
C SER A 194 -44.90 -7.92 -22.53
N VAL A 195 -44.14 -8.98 -22.23
CA VAL A 195 -42.96 -8.97 -21.37
C VAL A 195 -41.73 -9.36 -22.18
N ARG A 196 -40.65 -8.61 -22.02
CA ARG A 196 -39.38 -8.88 -22.70
C ARG A 196 -38.44 -9.68 -21.80
N GLY A 197 -37.60 -10.49 -22.43
CA GLY A 197 -36.63 -11.31 -21.73
C GLY A 197 -35.41 -11.69 -22.54
N ILE A 198 -34.40 -12.21 -21.86
CA ILE A 198 -33.12 -12.62 -22.44
C ILE A 198 -32.91 -14.11 -22.19
N VAL A 199 -32.44 -14.82 -23.22
CA VAL A 199 -32.15 -16.24 -23.19
C VAL A 199 -30.65 -16.45 -22.99
N LEU A 200 -30.28 -17.08 -21.88
CA LEU A 200 -28.91 -17.28 -21.41
C LEU A 200 -28.57 -18.77 -21.29
N ASP A 201 -27.29 -19.09 -21.14
CA ASP A 201 -26.85 -20.42 -20.76
C ASP A 201 -27.50 -20.91 -19.46
N ASP A 202 -27.76 -22.21 -19.39
CA ASP A 202 -28.20 -22.86 -18.16
C ASP A 202 -27.02 -23.02 -17.19
N LEU A 203 -27.26 -22.65 -15.94
CA LEU A 203 -26.28 -22.66 -14.85
C LEU A 203 -26.52 -23.83 -13.87
N THR A 204 -27.03 -24.97 -14.36
CA THR A 204 -27.27 -26.14 -13.50
C THR A 204 -25.99 -26.56 -12.77
N GLY A 205 -26.08 -26.69 -11.43
CA GLY A 205 -24.96 -27.07 -10.57
C GLY A 205 -24.02 -25.91 -10.21
N SER A 206 -24.40 -24.67 -10.50
CA SER A 206 -23.67 -23.49 -10.05
C SER A 206 -24.02 -23.09 -8.61
N GLU A 207 -23.13 -22.34 -7.98
CA GLU A 207 -23.29 -21.80 -6.63
C GLU A 207 -23.13 -20.28 -6.64
N ILE A 208 -23.91 -19.58 -5.81
CA ILE A 208 -23.68 -18.15 -5.54
C ILE A 208 -22.40 -18.00 -4.71
N LEU A 209 -21.62 -16.96 -4.98
CA LEU A 209 -20.45 -16.63 -4.19
C LEU A 209 -20.81 -16.36 -2.72
N SER A 210 -20.11 -17.01 -1.81
CA SER A 210 -20.33 -16.88 -0.36
C SER A 210 -19.02 -17.02 0.40
N ILE A 211 -19.05 -16.76 1.70
CA ILE A 211 -17.89 -17.01 2.58
C ILE A 211 -17.50 -18.50 2.65
N LYS A 212 -18.38 -19.43 2.25
CA LYS A 212 -18.12 -20.88 2.32
C LYS A 212 -17.35 -21.41 1.13
N ASN A 213 -17.48 -20.77 -0.03
CA ASN A 213 -16.87 -21.21 -1.28
C ASN A 213 -15.85 -20.22 -1.83
N ILE A 214 -15.72 -19.00 -1.29
CA ILE A 214 -14.66 -18.07 -1.65
C ILE A 214 -13.28 -18.67 -1.32
N THR A 215 -12.40 -18.61 -2.30
CA THR A 215 -10.97 -18.93 -2.16
C THR A 215 -10.15 -17.84 -2.86
N PRO A 216 -8.84 -17.72 -2.63
CA PRO A 216 -8.01 -16.76 -3.36
C PRO A 216 -8.10 -16.93 -4.88
N ALA A 217 -8.21 -18.18 -5.35
CA ALA A 217 -8.32 -18.50 -6.77
C ALA A 217 -9.70 -18.14 -7.35
N ILE A 218 -10.78 -18.24 -6.55
CA ILE A 218 -12.12 -17.80 -6.97
C ILE A 218 -12.19 -16.27 -7.00
N ALA A 219 -11.62 -15.59 -5.99
CA ALA A 219 -11.53 -14.13 -5.96
C ALA A 219 -10.74 -13.56 -7.16
N ASP A 220 -9.58 -14.14 -7.49
CA ASP A 220 -8.76 -13.70 -8.64
C ASP A 220 -9.52 -13.90 -9.95
N ARG A 221 -10.22 -15.04 -10.11
CA ARG A 221 -11.07 -15.29 -11.28
C ARG A 221 -12.24 -14.32 -11.37
N ALA A 222 -12.93 -14.03 -10.26
CA ALA A 222 -14.02 -13.05 -10.24
C ALA A 222 -13.54 -11.68 -10.75
N LEU A 223 -12.40 -11.18 -10.25
CA LEU A 223 -11.84 -9.91 -10.70
C LEU A 223 -11.43 -9.91 -12.18
N ARG A 224 -10.85 -11.01 -12.67
CA ARG A 224 -10.48 -11.15 -14.10
C ARG A 224 -11.72 -11.22 -14.99
N SER A 225 -12.77 -11.90 -14.53
CA SER A 225 -14.06 -11.92 -15.22
C SER A 225 -14.64 -10.51 -15.29
N LEU A 226 -14.56 -9.73 -14.21
CA LEU A 226 -14.99 -8.32 -14.22
C LEU A 226 -14.13 -7.46 -15.16
N GLN A 227 -12.81 -7.67 -15.19
CA GLN A 227 -11.97 -6.99 -16.18
C GLN A 227 -12.33 -7.35 -17.61
N SER A 228 -12.78 -8.59 -17.87
CA SER A 228 -13.26 -8.99 -19.19
C SER A 228 -14.57 -8.29 -19.57
N VAL A 229 -15.46 -8.05 -18.59
CA VAL A 229 -16.65 -7.19 -18.73
C VAL A 229 -16.22 -5.76 -19.10
N HIS A 230 -15.26 -5.18 -18.37
CA HIS A 230 -14.77 -3.83 -18.63
C HIS A 230 -14.06 -3.71 -19.98
N ALA A 231 -13.35 -4.75 -20.44
CA ALA A 231 -12.73 -4.80 -21.76
C ALA A 231 -13.76 -4.76 -22.90
N ALA A 232 -15.01 -5.17 -22.63
CA ALA A 232 -16.15 -5.00 -23.54
C ALA A 232 -16.76 -3.59 -23.49
N LEU A 233 -16.22 -2.69 -22.67
CA LEU A 233 -16.72 -1.35 -22.38
C LEU A 233 -18.12 -1.37 -21.75
N VAL A 234 -18.31 -2.29 -20.80
CA VAL A 234 -19.49 -2.39 -19.95
C VAL A 234 -19.05 -2.14 -18.51
N LEU A 235 -19.76 -1.26 -17.81
CA LEU A 235 -19.74 -1.07 -16.37
C LEU A 235 -20.90 -1.89 -15.81
N HIS A 236 -20.65 -2.83 -14.90
CA HIS A 236 -21.69 -3.69 -14.32
C HIS A 236 -22.73 -2.91 -13.53
N GLY A 237 -22.30 -1.90 -12.76
CA GLY A 237 -23.11 -1.01 -11.94
C GLY A 237 -23.61 -1.60 -10.62
N ASP A 238 -23.37 -2.88 -10.35
CA ASP A 238 -23.99 -3.59 -9.22
C ASP A 238 -23.11 -4.73 -8.66
N VAL A 239 -21.97 -4.34 -8.09
CA VAL A 239 -20.96 -5.28 -7.58
C VAL A 239 -21.41 -5.90 -6.24
N HIS A 240 -22.09 -7.03 -6.33
CA HIS A 240 -22.56 -7.82 -5.19
C HIS A 240 -22.20 -9.29 -5.32
N ARG A 241 -22.15 -10.02 -4.20
CA ARG A 241 -21.77 -11.45 -4.21
C ARG A 241 -22.82 -12.31 -4.89
N GLU A 242 -24.08 -11.89 -4.83
CA GLU A 242 -25.24 -12.52 -5.46
C GLU A 242 -25.12 -12.51 -6.99
N ASN A 243 -24.42 -11.52 -7.54
CA ASN A 243 -24.16 -11.35 -8.96
C ASN A 243 -22.88 -12.07 -9.43
N VAL A 244 -22.23 -12.83 -8.54
CA VAL A 244 -21.07 -13.67 -8.87
C VAL A 244 -21.44 -15.13 -8.69
N ILE A 245 -21.46 -15.87 -9.80
CA ILE A 245 -21.79 -17.28 -9.81
C ILE A 245 -20.54 -18.12 -10.07
N ILE A 246 -20.32 -19.13 -9.24
CA ILE A 246 -19.27 -20.13 -9.37
C ILE A 246 -19.87 -21.36 -10.06
N VAL A 247 -19.18 -21.89 -11.07
CA VAL A 247 -19.54 -23.15 -11.73
C VAL A 247 -18.41 -24.15 -11.45
N PRO A 248 -18.46 -24.91 -10.34
CA PRO A 248 -17.35 -25.75 -9.91
C PRO A 248 -16.95 -26.81 -10.95
N SER A 249 -17.93 -27.38 -11.65
CA SER A 249 -17.71 -28.40 -12.69
C SER A 249 -16.89 -27.90 -13.88
N GLN A 250 -16.84 -26.58 -14.10
CA GLN A 250 -16.12 -25.93 -15.19
C GLN A 250 -14.91 -25.13 -14.70
N ASP A 251 -14.65 -25.13 -13.37
CA ASP A 251 -13.72 -24.23 -12.72
C ASP A 251 -13.87 -22.77 -13.22
N ARG A 252 -15.12 -22.29 -13.25
CA ARG A 252 -15.48 -21.00 -13.86
C ARG A 252 -16.17 -20.07 -12.86
N VAL A 253 -15.93 -18.76 -13.00
CA VAL A 253 -16.63 -17.70 -12.25
C VAL A 253 -17.21 -16.70 -13.23
N VAL A 254 -18.53 -16.47 -13.16
CA VAL A 254 -19.26 -15.56 -14.05
C VAL A 254 -19.90 -14.40 -13.29
N TRP A 255 -19.90 -13.23 -13.90
CA TRP A 255 -20.76 -12.12 -13.51
C TRP A 255 -22.11 -12.24 -14.22
N VAL A 256 -23.18 -12.00 -13.49
CA VAL A 256 -24.57 -12.07 -13.95
C VAL A 256 -25.33 -10.81 -13.51
N ASP A 257 -26.52 -10.62 -14.07
CA ASP A 257 -27.40 -9.49 -13.77
C ASP A 257 -26.84 -8.13 -14.19
N PHE A 258 -26.90 -7.87 -15.50
CA PHE A 258 -26.47 -6.59 -16.08
C PHE A 258 -27.61 -5.56 -16.19
N SER A 259 -28.68 -5.69 -15.38
CA SER A 259 -29.85 -4.79 -15.41
C SER A 259 -29.49 -3.34 -15.07
N HIS A 260 -28.52 -3.16 -14.16
CA HIS A 260 -27.97 -1.85 -13.76
C HIS A 260 -26.72 -1.46 -14.54
N SER A 261 -26.35 -2.23 -15.56
CA SER A 261 -25.15 -1.96 -16.32
C SER A 261 -25.26 -0.70 -17.16
N THR A 262 -24.12 -0.05 -17.34
CA THR A 262 -23.96 1.01 -18.34
C THR A 262 -23.03 0.49 -19.42
N SER A 263 -23.40 0.68 -20.68
CA SER A 263 -22.58 0.32 -21.85
C SER A 263 -22.12 1.57 -22.59
N TYR A 264 -20.88 1.59 -23.09
CA TYR A 264 -20.37 2.74 -23.84
C TYR A 264 -21.24 3.04 -25.06
N GLY A 265 -21.63 4.31 -25.25
CA GLY A 265 -22.56 4.73 -26.30
C GLY A 265 -24.01 4.26 -26.11
N GLY A 266 -24.36 3.76 -24.91
CA GLY A 266 -25.72 3.42 -24.52
C GLY A 266 -26.53 4.65 -24.05
N ARG A 267 -27.74 4.40 -23.54
CA ARG A 267 -28.67 5.46 -23.08
C ARG A 267 -28.18 6.18 -21.81
N CYS A 268 -27.42 5.51 -20.95
CA CYS A 268 -26.98 6.00 -19.63
C CYS A 268 -25.72 6.91 -19.65
N GLY A 269 -25.22 7.30 -20.83
CA GLY A 269 -24.06 8.18 -20.97
C GLY A 269 -22.73 7.46 -21.21
N ASP A 270 -21.66 8.24 -21.28
CA ASP A 270 -20.31 7.73 -21.55
C ASP A 270 -19.66 7.21 -20.27
N ILE A 271 -19.25 5.95 -20.28
CA ILE A 271 -18.43 5.34 -19.23
C ILE A 271 -17.01 5.89 -19.35
N SER A 272 -16.42 6.28 -18.22
CA SER A 272 -15.02 6.64 -18.13
C SER A 272 -14.16 5.48 -17.62
N ARG A 273 -12.85 5.53 -17.87
CA ARG A 273 -11.90 4.58 -17.26
C ARG A 273 -11.90 4.62 -15.73
N LYS A 274 -12.24 5.79 -15.16
CA LYS A 274 -12.38 5.96 -13.72
C LYS A 274 -13.52 5.13 -13.19
N ASP A 275 -14.66 5.11 -13.88
CA ASP A 275 -15.84 4.34 -13.45
C ASP A 275 -15.51 2.84 -13.45
N LEU A 276 -14.87 2.36 -14.51
CA LEU A 276 -14.44 0.96 -14.60
C LEU A 276 -13.41 0.59 -13.51
N LEU A 277 -12.48 1.49 -13.16
CA LEU A 277 -11.52 1.22 -12.08
C LEU A 277 -12.13 1.33 -10.69
N ALA A 278 -13.07 2.25 -10.48
CA ALA A 278 -13.84 2.35 -9.26
C ALA A 278 -14.65 1.07 -9.03
N GLU A 279 -15.27 0.53 -10.08
CA GLU A 279 -15.96 -0.75 -10.03
C GLU A 279 -15.01 -1.93 -9.74
N LEU A 280 -13.83 -1.95 -10.35
CA LEU A 280 -12.82 -2.97 -10.06
C LEU A 280 -12.31 -2.86 -8.61
N ALA A 281 -12.19 -1.64 -8.07
CA ALA A 281 -11.87 -1.41 -6.68
C ALA A 281 -12.98 -1.90 -5.74
N GLN A 282 -14.25 -1.63 -6.06
CA GLN A 282 -15.39 -2.16 -5.30
C GLN A 282 -15.38 -3.69 -5.27
N ALA A 283 -15.11 -4.33 -6.42
CA ALA A 283 -15.01 -5.78 -6.49
C ALA A 283 -13.84 -6.34 -5.68
N TRP A 284 -12.69 -5.65 -5.68
CA TRP A 284 -11.57 -6.01 -4.81
C TRP A 284 -11.98 -5.92 -3.33
N ASP A 285 -12.65 -4.86 -2.92
CA ASP A 285 -13.08 -4.70 -1.54
C ASP A 285 -14.10 -5.78 -1.13
N LEU A 286 -15.06 -6.09 -2.00
CA LEU A 286 -15.99 -7.22 -1.80
C LEU A 286 -15.24 -8.54 -1.61
N LEU A 287 -14.35 -8.88 -2.53
CA LEU A 287 -13.73 -10.21 -2.59
C LEU A 287 -12.62 -10.39 -1.55
N TYR A 288 -11.74 -9.41 -1.44
CA TYR A 288 -10.49 -9.49 -0.67
C TYR A 288 -10.52 -8.75 0.66
N ARG A 289 -11.39 -7.75 0.84
CA ARG A 289 -11.55 -7.09 2.15
C ARG A 289 -12.72 -7.64 2.95
N ARG A 290 -13.76 -8.18 2.31
CA ARG A 290 -14.93 -8.72 3.00
C ARG A 290 -14.95 -10.25 2.95
N LEU A 291 -15.37 -10.82 1.83
CA LEU A 291 -15.72 -12.25 1.76
C LEU A 291 -14.56 -13.18 2.13
N TYR A 292 -13.36 -12.95 1.60
CA TYR A 292 -12.25 -13.84 1.89
C TYR A 292 -11.76 -13.75 3.35
N PRO A 293 -11.47 -12.57 3.92
CA PRO A 293 -11.18 -12.46 5.36
C PRO A 293 -12.28 -13.05 6.24
N ASP A 294 -13.54 -12.86 5.86
CA ASP A 294 -14.70 -13.38 6.57
C ASP A 294 -14.74 -14.91 6.55
N SER A 295 -14.36 -15.52 5.42
CA SER A 295 -14.24 -16.98 5.31
C SER A 295 -13.19 -17.56 6.26
N ILE A 296 -12.10 -16.83 6.55
CA ILE A 296 -11.03 -17.29 7.44
C ILE A 296 -11.52 -17.44 8.88
N ILE A 297 -12.38 -16.53 9.34
CA ILE A 297 -12.90 -16.53 10.73
C ILE A 297 -14.31 -17.10 10.84
N GLY A 298 -14.94 -17.46 9.71
CA GLY A 298 -16.32 -17.95 9.65
C GLY A 298 -17.38 -16.86 9.94
N TYR A 299 -17.10 -15.60 9.61
CA TYR A 299 -18.01 -14.48 9.84
C TYR A 299 -18.95 -14.26 8.65
N ASP A 300 -20.17 -14.81 8.69
CA ASP A 300 -21.18 -14.54 7.66
C ASP A 300 -21.93 -13.25 7.99
N ALA A 301 -21.44 -12.15 7.44
CA ALA A 301 -21.96 -10.83 7.75
C ALA A 301 -23.33 -10.61 7.10
N SER A 302 -24.30 -10.07 7.87
CA SER A 302 -25.58 -9.59 7.35
C SER A 302 -25.45 -8.16 6.78
N ALA A 303 -26.56 -7.61 6.28
CA ALA A 303 -26.63 -6.28 5.66
C ALA A 303 -26.15 -5.12 6.56
N ASP A 304 -26.11 -5.27 7.89
CA ASP A 304 -25.70 -4.24 8.86
C ASP A 304 -24.17 -4.15 9.07
N THR A 305 -23.38 -4.42 8.04
CA THR A 305 -21.91 -4.42 8.14
C THR A 305 -21.31 -3.02 8.06
N ILE A 306 -20.26 -2.78 8.84
CA ILE A 306 -19.44 -1.58 8.67
C ILE A 306 -18.66 -1.73 7.37
N ASP A 307 -18.87 -0.82 6.43
CA ASP A 307 -18.04 -0.74 5.23
C ASP A 307 -16.62 -0.31 5.62
N PRO A 308 -15.60 -1.18 5.44
CA PRO A 308 -14.24 -0.83 5.81
C PRO A 308 -13.67 0.35 5.01
N SER A 309 -14.22 0.64 3.83
CA SER A 309 -13.83 1.80 3.03
C SER A 309 -14.10 3.13 3.76
N SER A 310 -15.17 3.17 4.57
CA SER A 310 -15.56 4.33 5.39
C SER A 310 -14.63 4.60 6.58
N LEU A 311 -13.77 3.64 6.93
CA LEU A 311 -12.84 3.73 8.06
C LEU A 311 -11.51 4.39 7.69
N CYS A 312 -11.26 4.58 6.40
CA CYS A 312 -10.10 5.29 5.87
C CYS A 312 -10.51 6.72 5.50
N ASP A 313 -9.83 7.72 6.07
CA ASP A 313 -10.07 9.12 5.70
C ASP A 313 -9.28 9.50 4.44
N ALA A 314 -9.80 9.08 3.28
CA ALA A 314 -9.21 9.38 1.96
C ALA A 314 -9.28 10.87 1.59
N SER A 315 -10.03 11.70 2.33
CA SER A 315 -10.18 13.13 2.04
C SER A 315 -8.89 13.95 2.22
N SER A 316 -7.88 13.36 2.85
CA SER A 316 -6.57 13.97 3.12
C SER A 316 -5.59 13.96 1.93
N ALA A 317 -5.95 13.34 0.79
CA ALA A 317 -5.10 13.27 -0.39
C ALA A 317 -5.13 14.57 -1.23
N MET A 318 -3.94 15.15 -1.52
CA MET A 318 -3.79 16.48 -2.13
C MET A 318 -4.15 16.57 -3.64
N SER A 319 -4.41 17.81 -4.08
CA SER A 319 -4.84 18.29 -5.41
C SER A 319 -3.79 18.13 -6.53
N MET A 320 -4.26 17.85 -7.77
CA MET A 320 -3.48 17.59 -9.00
C MET A 320 -3.89 18.45 -10.23
N SER A 321 -3.02 18.50 -11.25
CA SER A 321 -3.18 19.23 -12.53
C SER A 321 -3.44 18.31 -13.74
N PRO A 322 -4.10 18.74 -14.84
CA PRO A 322 -4.67 17.85 -15.84
C PRO A 322 -3.97 17.95 -17.21
N SER A 323 -3.13 16.98 -17.58
CA SER A 323 -2.97 16.51 -18.97
C SER A 323 -1.77 15.57 -19.08
N LEU A 324 -2.03 14.29 -19.38
CA LEU A 324 -0.98 13.36 -19.80
C LEU A 324 -1.47 12.45 -20.94
N PRO A 325 -0.63 12.19 -21.97
CA PRO A 325 -0.97 11.32 -23.08
C PRO A 325 -0.92 9.83 -22.72
N ARG A 326 -1.53 8.99 -23.59
CA ARG A 326 -1.62 7.53 -23.42
C ARG A 326 -0.26 6.83 -23.60
N PRO A 327 0.18 6.01 -22.63
CA PRO A 327 1.33 5.11 -22.75
C PRO A 327 0.93 3.74 -23.33
N GLY A 328 1.81 3.14 -24.16
CA GLY A 328 1.72 1.73 -24.57
C GLY A 328 2.26 0.76 -23.50
N LYS A 329 2.12 -0.56 -23.69
CA LYS A 329 2.58 -1.59 -22.72
C LYS A 329 4.05 -1.43 -22.31
N GLY A 330 4.97 -1.15 -23.23
CA GLY A 330 6.38 -0.90 -22.91
C GLY A 330 6.60 0.32 -22.00
N VAL A 331 5.72 1.31 -22.11
CA VAL A 331 5.81 2.58 -21.39
C VAL A 331 5.47 2.43 -19.90
N VAL A 332 4.77 1.37 -19.49
CA VAL A 332 4.49 1.10 -18.06
C VAL A 332 5.76 0.72 -17.32
N ASN A 333 6.53 -0.22 -17.87
CA ASN A 333 7.80 -0.64 -17.29
C ASN A 333 8.83 0.48 -17.39
N GLU A 334 8.83 1.25 -18.48
CA GLU A 334 9.63 2.47 -18.60
C GLU A 334 9.23 3.53 -17.57
N GLN A 335 7.92 3.73 -17.29
CA GLN A 335 7.46 4.69 -16.27
C GLN A 335 7.85 4.23 -14.86
N ALA A 336 7.62 2.96 -14.53
CA ALA A 336 8.04 2.40 -13.25
C ALA A 336 9.56 2.50 -13.10
N ALA A 337 10.32 2.08 -14.10
CA ALA A 337 11.77 2.25 -14.15
C ALA A 337 12.16 3.73 -14.03
N SER A 338 11.44 4.67 -14.68
CA SER A 338 11.74 6.10 -14.60
C SER A 338 11.57 6.65 -13.19
N ILE A 339 10.53 6.23 -12.46
CA ILE A 339 10.28 6.66 -11.08
C ILE A 339 11.43 6.21 -10.19
N ILE A 340 11.80 4.94 -10.34
CA ILE A 340 12.86 4.34 -9.54
C ILE A 340 14.21 4.99 -9.92
N LEU A 341 14.54 5.06 -11.21
CA LEU A 341 15.81 5.58 -11.74
C LEU A 341 15.99 7.08 -11.46
N ALA A 342 14.90 7.82 -11.32
CA ALA A 342 14.95 9.21 -10.94
C ALA A 342 15.19 9.40 -9.43
N TYR A 343 15.07 8.37 -8.60
CA TYR A 343 15.41 8.48 -7.18
C TYR A 343 16.92 8.26 -6.97
N PRO A 344 17.62 9.11 -6.18
CA PRO A 344 17.08 10.15 -5.30
C PRO A 344 17.02 11.57 -5.91
N ASP A 345 17.38 11.73 -7.18
CA ASP A 345 17.38 13.05 -7.87
C ASP A 345 16.01 13.75 -7.86
N ILE A 346 14.93 12.97 -7.87
CA ILE A 346 13.55 13.42 -7.70
C ILE A 346 13.01 12.77 -6.43
N ASN A 347 12.59 13.60 -5.47
CA ASN A 347 11.99 13.13 -4.23
C ASN A 347 10.63 12.46 -4.53
N TYR A 348 10.44 11.23 -4.04
CA TYR A 348 9.19 10.49 -4.20
C TYR A 348 7.94 11.26 -3.76
N PHE A 349 8.05 12.07 -2.70
CA PHE A 349 6.94 12.90 -2.19
C PHE A 349 6.66 14.15 -3.02
N SER A 350 7.55 14.48 -3.97
CA SER A 350 7.36 15.54 -4.96
C SER A 350 7.08 15.00 -6.36
N TRP A 351 6.95 13.68 -6.53
CA TRP A 351 6.67 13.07 -7.83
C TRP A 351 5.34 13.59 -8.37
N ASP A 352 5.27 13.83 -9.68
CA ASP A 352 4.08 14.32 -10.35
C ASP A 352 3.70 13.35 -11.49
N PRO A 353 2.56 12.64 -11.39
CA PRO A 353 1.57 12.66 -10.30
C PRO A 353 2.08 11.98 -9.01
N PRO A 354 1.65 12.39 -7.80
CA PRO A 354 2.14 11.80 -6.55
C PRO A 354 2.06 10.27 -6.52
N LEU A 355 3.10 9.62 -5.98
CA LEU A 355 3.07 8.18 -5.80
C LEU A 355 2.07 7.84 -4.68
N LEU A 356 1.07 7.03 -5.02
CA LEU A 356 -0.02 6.71 -4.11
C LEU A 356 0.45 5.85 -2.95
N ASN A 357 -0.15 6.07 -1.77
CA ASN A 357 0.11 5.32 -0.54
C ASN A 357 1.58 5.36 -0.04
N LEU A 358 2.37 6.37 -0.43
CA LEU A 358 3.66 6.63 0.24
C LEU A 358 3.44 6.93 1.71
N THR A 359 2.39 7.72 1.96
CA THR A 359 1.78 7.97 3.26
C THR A 359 0.44 7.25 3.28
N PRO A 360 0.32 6.13 4.00
CA PRO A 360 -0.96 5.45 4.19
C PRO A 360 -2.01 6.36 4.81
N ALA A 361 -3.28 6.18 4.42
CA ALA A 361 -4.38 6.92 5.01
C ALA A 361 -4.50 6.65 6.52
N PRO A 362 -4.89 7.65 7.34
CA PRO A 362 -5.26 7.42 8.73
C PRO A 362 -6.32 6.35 8.84
N ARG A 363 -6.09 5.42 9.78
CA ARG A 363 -7.02 4.36 10.09
C ARG A 363 -7.60 4.58 11.47
N ARG A 364 -8.89 4.23 11.62
CA ARG A 364 -9.63 4.34 12.88
C ARG A 364 -10.31 3.03 13.24
N ASP A 365 -9.85 1.92 12.69
CA ASP A 365 -10.40 0.60 12.96
C ASP A 365 -9.92 0.00 14.29
N ASP A 366 -8.84 0.51 14.85
CA ASP A 366 -8.37 0.23 16.21
C ASP A 366 -9.42 0.54 17.29
N ARG A 367 -10.30 1.53 17.07
CA ARG A 367 -11.40 1.83 18.00
C ARG A 367 -12.42 0.69 18.17
N PHE A 368 -12.40 -0.31 17.28
CA PHE A 368 -13.26 -1.49 17.35
C PHE A 368 -12.57 -2.69 18.00
N ASP A 369 -11.28 -2.57 18.36
CA ASP A 369 -10.54 -3.67 18.97
C ASP A 369 -11.11 -4.02 20.33
N THR A 370 -11.51 -5.28 20.49
CA THR A 370 -11.94 -5.78 21.78
C THR A 370 -10.73 -6.20 22.62
N PRO A 371 -10.82 -6.11 23.96
CA PRO A 371 -9.75 -6.61 24.84
C PRO A 371 -9.39 -8.07 24.57
N GLU A 372 -10.38 -8.90 24.21
CA GLU A 372 -10.17 -10.31 23.88
C GLU A 372 -9.34 -10.49 22.60
N LEU A 373 -9.58 -9.66 21.57
CA LEU A 373 -8.77 -9.68 20.34
C LEU A 373 -7.33 -9.29 20.65
N LEU A 374 -7.11 -8.17 21.35
CA LEU A 374 -5.77 -7.68 21.65
C LEU A 374 -4.98 -8.69 22.50
N GLN A 375 -5.62 -9.29 23.50
CA GLN A 375 -5.00 -10.35 24.31
C GLN A 375 -4.63 -11.57 23.47
N ALA A 376 -5.53 -12.04 22.60
CA ALA A 376 -5.26 -13.19 21.73
C ALA A 376 -4.16 -12.89 20.69
N ALA A 377 -4.14 -11.67 20.14
CA ALA A 377 -3.13 -11.23 19.20
C ALA A 377 -1.76 -11.11 19.88
N GLN A 378 -1.72 -10.64 21.13
CA GLN A 378 -0.50 -10.55 21.93
C GLN A 378 0.07 -11.95 22.19
N ALA A 379 -0.76 -12.90 22.61
CA ALA A 379 -0.36 -14.29 22.79
C ALA A 379 0.12 -14.95 21.47
N ALA A 380 -0.50 -14.61 20.34
CA ALA A 380 -0.06 -15.08 19.02
C ALA A 380 1.31 -14.48 18.64
N TYR A 381 1.54 -13.19 18.91
CA TYR A 381 2.83 -12.55 18.69
C TYR A 381 3.92 -13.17 19.56
N GLU A 382 3.68 -13.35 20.86
CA GLU A 382 4.62 -13.96 21.80
C GLU A 382 5.03 -15.39 21.43
N SER A 383 4.13 -16.15 20.80
CA SER A 383 4.39 -17.54 20.41
C SER A 383 5.03 -17.70 19.03
N THR A 384 4.85 -16.74 18.12
CA THR A 384 5.28 -16.86 16.72
C THR A 384 6.31 -15.82 16.28
N ASP A 385 6.50 -14.75 17.05
CA ASP A 385 7.24 -13.55 16.67
C ASP A 385 6.67 -12.85 15.42
N ILE A 386 5.39 -13.11 15.09
CA ILE A 386 4.70 -12.52 13.94
C ILE A 386 3.51 -11.72 14.44
N ASN A 387 3.57 -10.39 14.29
CA ASN A 387 2.46 -9.51 14.66
C ASN A 387 1.27 -9.76 13.71
N PRO A 388 0.09 -10.16 14.23
CA PRO A 388 -1.10 -10.35 13.41
C PRO A 388 -1.53 -9.12 12.61
N PHE A 389 -1.14 -7.92 13.06
CA PHE A 389 -1.46 -6.65 12.42
C PHE A 389 -0.32 -6.11 11.52
N ALA A 390 0.73 -6.88 11.22
CA ALA A 390 1.92 -6.36 10.53
C ALA A 390 1.65 -5.73 9.14
N ASN A 391 0.53 -6.02 8.49
CA ASN A 391 0.16 -5.39 7.21
C ASN A 391 -0.98 -4.37 7.34
N TRP A 392 -1.20 -3.85 8.55
CA TRP A 392 -2.31 -2.93 8.83
C TRP A 392 -2.29 -1.68 7.95
N TYR A 393 -1.12 -1.20 7.51
CA TYR A 393 -0.97 -0.09 6.57
C TYR A 393 -0.62 -0.54 5.13
N GLY A 394 -0.64 -1.85 4.88
CA GLY A 394 -0.37 -2.49 3.60
C GLY A 394 1.10 -2.65 3.28
N THR A 395 1.50 -2.34 2.04
CA THR A 395 2.87 -2.52 1.56
C THR A 395 3.48 -1.23 1.02
N CYS A 396 4.80 -1.12 1.15
CA CYS A 396 5.54 0.03 0.64
C CYS A 396 5.31 0.14 -0.87
N PRO A 397 4.77 1.27 -1.37
CA PRO A 397 4.34 1.41 -2.75
C PRO A 397 5.49 1.43 -3.76
N VAL A 398 6.73 1.59 -3.29
CA VAL A 398 7.92 1.57 -4.15
C VAL A 398 8.73 0.28 -4.01
N LYS A 399 8.37 -0.64 -3.10
CA LYS A 399 9.17 -1.84 -2.84
C LYS A 399 9.40 -2.66 -4.09
N MET A 400 10.63 -2.76 -4.59
CA MET A 400 11.01 -3.59 -5.74
C MET A 400 11.17 -5.09 -5.42
N ASN A 401 10.46 -5.96 -6.12
CA ASN A 401 10.66 -7.43 -6.06
C ASN A 401 11.23 -8.03 -7.37
N ASN A 402 11.53 -7.20 -8.39
CA ASN A 402 11.98 -7.68 -9.70
C ASN A 402 13.49 -7.80 -9.79
N ARG A 403 14.00 -9.03 -9.91
CA ARG A 403 15.43 -9.28 -10.09
C ARG A 403 16.01 -8.68 -11.38
N VAL A 404 15.25 -8.64 -12.48
CA VAL A 404 15.70 -8.08 -13.76
C VAL A 404 15.83 -6.56 -13.68
N LEU A 405 14.81 -5.85 -13.18
CA LEU A 405 14.99 -4.41 -12.92
C LEU A 405 16.10 -4.18 -11.91
N VAL A 406 16.21 -4.99 -10.86
CA VAL A 406 17.33 -4.89 -9.91
C VAL A 406 18.69 -5.02 -10.64
N MET A 407 18.81 -5.87 -11.65
CA MET A 407 20.05 -5.99 -12.44
C MET A 407 20.27 -4.82 -13.41
N GLU A 408 19.24 -4.37 -14.14
CA GLU A 408 19.33 -3.17 -14.99
C GLU A 408 19.65 -1.92 -14.17
N TYR A 409 19.10 -1.84 -12.97
CA TYR A 409 19.31 -0.77 -12.00
C TYR A 409 20.70 -0.82 -11.37
N ALA A 410 21.22 -2.02 -11.11
CA ALA A 410 22.62 -2.19 -10.71
C ALA A 410 23.59 -1.74 -11.82
N ALA A 411 23.20 -1.87 -13.09
CA ALA A 411 23.97 -1.33 -14.22
C ALA A 411 23.86 0.22 -14.33
N ALA A 412 22.70 0.80 -14.00
CA ALA A 412 22.47 2.24 -13.93
C ALA A 412 22.84 2.88 -12.57
N ALA A 413 23.71 2.22 -11.80
CA ALA A 413 24.03 2.60 -10.42
C ALA A 413 24.71 3.97 -10.27
N VAL A 414 25.24 4.53 -11.36
CA VAL A 414 25.97 5.80 -11.32
C VAL A 414 25.00 6.98 -11.28
N ILE A 415 25.14 7.82 -10.27
CA ILE A 415 24.37 9.05 -10.15
C ILE A 415 25.02 10.11 -11.03
N ASP A 416 24.55 10.20 -12.28
CA ASP A 416 25.14 11.03 -13.34
C ASP A 416 25.15 12.53 -13.04
N ARG A 417 24.28 13.02 -12.15
CA ARG A 417 24.15 14.45 -11.79
C ARG A 417 24.86 14.84 -10.50
N TYR A 418 25.73 13.96 -10.01
CA TYR A 418 26.42 14.21 -8.76
C TYR A 418 27.50 15.30 -8.90
N THR A 419 27.44 16.30 -8.02
CA THR A 419 28.51 17.29 -7.83
C THR A 419 29.05 17.15 -6.41
N ALA A 420 30.36 16.95 -6.28
CA ALA A 420 30.98 16.84 -4.97
C ALA A 420 30.83 18.16 -4.19
N PRO A 421 30.33 18.13 -2.94
CA PRO A 421 30.23 19.34 -2.14
C PRO A 421 31.62 19.82 -1.71
N MET A 422 31.71 21.09 -1.31
CA MET A 422 32.90 21.55 -0.62
C MET A 422 33.08 20.78 0.69
N PRO A 423 34.31 20.41 1.07
CA PRO A 423 34.56 19.78 2.37
C PRO A 423 34.08 20.67 3.51
N LEU A 424 33.63 20.04 4.60
CA LEU A 424 33.31 20.76 5.84
C LEU A 424 34.54 21.56 6.31
N PRO A 425 34.33 22.76 6.86
CA PRO A 425 35.42 23.59 7.35
C PRO A 425 36.17 22.85 8.48
N GLN A 426 37.49 22.79 8.34
CA GLN A 426 38.37 22.35 9.42
C GLN A 426 38.67 23.56 10.31
N LEU A 427 38.33 23.45 11.59
CA LEU A 427 38.62 24.46 12.59
C LEU A 427 40.05 24.27 13.13
N PRO A 428 40.71 25.35 13.59
CA PRO A 428 42.03 25.26 14.21
C PRO A 428 42.00 24.33 15.42
N SER A 429 43.07 23.55 15.63
CA SER A 429 43.24 22.72 16.83
C SER A 429 43.37 23.55 18.12
N SER A 430 43.53 24.87 18.01
CA SER A 430 43.52 25.84 19.11
C SER A 430 42.12 26.34 19.49
N VAL A 431 41.05 25.79 18.89
CA VAL A 431 39.67 26.13 19.26
C VAL A 431 39.47 25.88 20.75
N THR A 432 38.92 26.85 21.48
CA THR A 432 38.69 26.68 22.92
C THR A 432 37.39 25.91 23.13
N VAL A 433 37.49 24.72 23.73
CA VAL A 433 36.33 23.84 24.00
C VAL A 433 36.12 23.73 25.50
N GLU A 434 34.98 24.21 25.98
CA GLU A 434 34.57 24.03 27.37
C GLU A 434 33.65 22.80 27.49
N PHE A 435 34.17 21.72 28.07
CA PHE A 435 33.43 20.47 28.26
C PHE A 435 32.37 20.63 29.37
N ARG A 436 31.11 20.30 29.07
CA ARG A 436 29.98 20.45 30.00
C ARG A 436 29.43 19.12 30.51
N GLU A 437 29.10 18.21 29.61
CA GLU A 437 28.36 16.99 29.97
C GLU A 437 28.60 15.85 28.97
N HIS A 438 28.85 14.64 29.46
CA HIS A 438 28.92 13.43 28.61
C HIS A 438 27.51 12.81 28.45
N ILE A 439 26.97 12.85 27.24
CA ILE A 439 25.57 12.51 26.95
C ILE A 439 25.36 11.01 26.73
N ASN A 440 26.29 10.34 26.06
CA ASN A 440 26.15 8.92 25.71
C ASN A 440 27.28 8.06 26.32
N PRO A 441 27.21 7.74 27.63
CA PRO A 441 28.26 7.02 28.32
C PRO A 441 28.42 5.55 27.91
N SER A 442 27.56 5.02 27.04
CA SER A 442 27.62 3.65 26.55
C SER A 442 27.70 3.51 25.04
N GLY A 443 27.85 4.62 24.31
CA GLY A 443 28.02 4.62 22.86
C GLY A 443 29.44 4.22 22.45
N ASN A 444 29.60 3.89 21.16
CA ASN A 444 30.91 3.58 20.57
C ASN A 444 31.82 4.82 20.48
N ASN A 445 31.22 6.00 20.32
CA ASN A 445 31.91 7.27 20.19
C ASN A 445 31.49 8.18 21.36
N PRO A 446 32.42 8.85 22.06
CA PRO A 446 32.06 9.84 23.07
C PRO A 446 31.24 10.98 22.45
N LEU A 447 30.06 11.24 23.04
CA LEU A 447 29.18 12.35 22.69
C LEU A 447 29.15 13.33 23.86
N ILE A 448 29.81 14.49 23.70
CA ILE A 448 29.99 15.44 24.80
C ILE A 448 29.34 16.77 24.45
N LYS A 449 28.45 17.24 25.31
CA LYS A 449 27.96 18.61 25.30
C LYS A 449 29.12 19.55 25.64
N VAL A 450 29.38 20.51 24.77
CA VAL A 450 30.46 21.48 24.92
C VAL A 450 29.94 22.89 24.70
N CYS A 451 30.69 23.89 25.18
CA CYS A 451 30.50 25.29 24.81
C CYS A 451 31.70 25.73 23.96
N ILE A 452 31.41 26.22 22.76
CA ILE A 452 32.40 26.78 21.83
C ILE A 452 31.89 28.16 21.44
N ASP A 453 32.72 29.18 21.64
CA ASP A 453 32.37 30.60 21.42
C ASP A 453 31.06 31.02 22.12
N GLY A 454 30.83 30.53 23.33
CA GLY A 454 29.65 30.85 24.12
C GLY A 454 28.37 30.11 23.70
N GLN A 455 28.44 29.21 22.73
CA GLN A 455 27.28 28.47 22.24
C GLN A 455 27.37 26.97 22.54
N GLU A 456 26.26 26.39 22.99
CA GLU A 456 26.18 24.96 23.25
C GLU A 456 26.23 24.17 21.94
N ARG A 457 27.06 23.12 21.93
CA ARG A 457 27.31 22.23 20.80
C ARG A 457 27.45 20.80 21.27
N LEU A 458 27.27 19.87 20.34
CA LEU A 458 27.57 18.47 20.53
C LEU A 458 28.91 18.15 19.87
N LEU A 459 29.85 17.66 20.66
CA LEU A 459 31.13 17.17 20.18
C LEU A 459 31.07 15.65 20.07
N LYS A 460 31.17 15.12 18.84
CA LYS A 460 31.29 13.68 18.58
C LYS A 460 32.74 13.33 18.28
N ILE A 461 33.35 12.56 19.17
CA ILE A 461 34.78 12.23 19.12
C ILE A 461 34.99 10.86 18.45
N PHE A 462 35.92 10.80 17.52
CA PHE A 462 36.37 9.56 16.88
C PHE A 462 37.83 9.32 17.26
N SER A 463 38.09 8.17 17.88
CA SER A 463 39.44 7.74 18.25
C SER A 463 39.55 6.23 18.13
N SER A 464 40.78 5.70 18.06
CA SER A 464 41.02 4.26 18.12
C SER A 464 40.29 3.63 19.29
N ALA A 465 39.55 2.54 19.07
CA ALA A 465 38.97 1.78 20.17
C ALA A 465 40.04 0.84 20.76
N ARG A 466 39.93 0.52 22.05
CA ARG A 466 40.74 -0.55 22.65
C ARG A 466 40.23 -1.89 22.09
N ARG A 467 40.82 -2.37 20.98
CA ARG A 467 40.58 -3.67 20.29
C ARG A 467 39.31 -4.39 20.76
N GLN A 468 38.17 -4.10 20.12
CA GLN A 468 37.01 -4.99 20.19
C GLN A 468 37.21 -6.17 19.23
N GLY A 469 36.47 -7.25 19.45
CA GLY A 469 36.70 -8.58 18.87
C GLY A 469 36.73 -8.66 17.32
N PRO A 470 36.89 -9.88 16.77
CA PRO A 470 37.17 -10.11 15.34
C PRO A 470 36.07 -9.70 14.34
N ASP A 471 34.95 -9.12 14.79
CA ASP A 471 33.95 -8.56 13.87
C ASP A 471 34.37 -7.12 13.50
N GLU A 472 35.11 -7.09 12.40
CA GLU A 472 35.93 -6.04 11.78
C GLU A 472 35.15 -4.81 11.28
N ARG A 473 34.13 -4.36 12.02
CA ARG A 473 33.23 -3.30 11.53
C ARG A 473 33.78 -1.91 11.83
N THR A 474 34.72 -1.56 10.95
CA THR A 474 35.17 -0.23 10.51
C THR A 474 36.09 0.56 11.44
N ASP A 475 37.32 0.73 10.94
CA ASP A 475 38.31 1.73 11.35
C ASP A 475 37.62 3.06 11.76
N PRO A 476 37.80 3.55 13.00
CA PRO A 476 37.23 4.81 13.47
C PRO A 476 37.51 6.00 12.54
N LYS A 477 38.63 6.00 11.82
CA LYS A 477 38.96 7.03 10.84
C LYS A 477 38.07 6.95 9.60
N LEU A 478 37.76 5.73 9.13
CA LEU A 478 36.80 5.54 8.04
C LEU A 478 35.41 6.01 8.42
N ARG A 479 34.96 5.70 9.65
CA ARG A 479 33.68 6.17 10.20
C ARG A 479 33.63 7.69 10.33
N PHE A 480 34.68 8.31 10.87
CA PHE A 480 34.82 9.76 10.90
C PHE A 480 34.72 10.38 9.51
N ASN A 481 35.43 9.82 8.54
CA ASN A 481 35.42 10.32 7.17
C ASN A 481 34.04 10.17 6.51
N ALA A 482 33.37 9.04 6.72
CA ALA A 482 32.02 8.79 6.20
C ALA A 482 31.02 9.81 6.75
N GLU A 483 30.99 10.01 8.08
CA GLU A 483 30.08 10.98 8.70
C GLU A 483 30.41 12.43 8.33
N ARG A 484 31.70 12.78 8.29
CA ARG A 484 32.16 14.10 7.83
C ARG A 484 31.72 14.37 6.39
N GLU A 485 31.84 13.39 5.50
CA GLU A 485 31.42 13.52 4.10
C GLU A 485 29.89 13.61 3.98
N ALA A 486 29.16 12.81 4.74
CA ALA A 486 27.69 12.89 4.80
C ALA A 486 27.21 14.28 5.23
N TYR A 487 27.79 14.87 6.29
CA TYR A 487 27.42 16.23 6.69
C TYR A 487 27.84 17.30 5.67
N ALA A 488 28.96 17.12 4.95
CA ALA A 488 29.31 18.04 3.85
C ALA A 488 28.21 18.08 2.77
N HIS A 489 27.68 16.90 2.42
CA HIS A 489 26.55 16.75 1.51
C HIS A 489 25.26 17.35 2.05
N LEU A 490 24.90 17.04 3.30
CA LEU A 490 23.68 17.50 3.94
C LEU A 490 23.65 19.03 4.08
N GLU A 491 24.79 19.67 4.37
CA GLU A 491 24.89 21.13 4.37
C GLU A 491 24.76 21.70 2.95
N HIS A 492 25.46 21.12 1.96
CA HIS A 492 25.47 21.62 0.58
C HIS A 492 24.10 21.54 -0.10
N HIS A 493 23.38 20.44 0.11
CA HIS A 493 22.06 20.19 -0.51
C HIS A 493 20.88 20.62 0.38
N GLY A 494 21.14 21.28 1.53
CA GLY A 494 20.11 21.86 2.38
C GLY A 494 19.37 20.87 3.30
N GLY A 495 19.87 19.65 3.48
CA GLY A 495 19.36 18.69 4.46
C GLY A 495 19.39 19.24 5.89
N SER A 496 20.49 19.88 6.30
CA SER A 496 20.58 20.52 7.62
C SER A 496 19.63 21.71 7.77
N ALA A 497 19.49 22.53 6.72
CA ALA A 497 18.59 23.68 6.72
C ALA A 497 17.11 23.29 6.79
N ALA A 498 16.76 22.12 6.25
CA ALA A 498 15.42 21.53 6.37
C ALA A 498 15.12 20.96 7.77
N GLY A 499 16.11 20.97 8.68
CA GLY A 499 15.98 20.50 10.05
C GLY A 499 15.88 18.98 10.20
N THR A 500 16.18 18.21 9.15
CA THR A 500 16.08 16.73 9.14
C THR A 500 17.30 16.03 9.71
N VAL A 501 18.39 16.77 9.92
CA VAL A 501 19.66 16.35 10.53
C VAL A 501 20.18 17.52 11.39
N PRO A 502 21.06 17.27 12.38
CA PRO A 502 21.73 18.35 13.10
C PRO A 502 22.57 19.21 12.16
N ARG A 503 22.67 20.51 12.40
CA ARG A 503 23.66 21.34 11.69
C ARG A 503 25.08 20.90 12.06
N CYS A 504 25.97 20.84 11.06
CA CYS A 504 27.40 20.61 11.29
C CYS A 504 28.19 21.92 11.15
N PHE A 505 28.92 22.29 12.19
CA PHE A 505 29.71 23.52 12.24
C PHE A 505 31.17 23.33 11.79
N GLY A 506 31.53 22.12 11.38
CA GLY A 506 32.89 21.75 10.98
C GLY A 506 33.47 20.63 11.84
N TRP A 507 34.77 20.48 11.75
CA TRP A 507 35.53 19.44 12.45
C TRP A 507 36.91 19.94 12.84
N PHE A 508 37.58 19.27 13.78
CA PHE A 508 38.98 19.54 14.11
C PHE A 508 39.71 18.29 14.60
N GLU A 509 41.04 18.35 14.51
CA GLU A 509 41.94 17.37 15.12
C GLU A 509 42.11 17.69 16.61
N LEU A 510 41.99 16.68 17.46
CA LEU A 510 42.08 16.84 18.90
C LEU A 510 43.52 17.21 19.30
N SER A 511 43.68 18.31 20.03
CA SER A 511 44.91 18.63 20.74
C SER A 511 45.02 17.78 22.02
N SER A 512 46.19 17.79 22.65
CA SER A 512 46.34 17.14 23.97
C SER A 512 45.35 17.70 24.99
N ASP A 513 45.10 19.01 25.00
CA ASP A 513 44.16 19.65 25.91
C ASP A 513 42.71 19.17 25.68
N HIS A 514 42.31 18.98 24.42
CA HIS A 514 41.00 18.41 24.07
C HIS A 514 40.85 16.97 24.59
N VAL A 515 41.89 16.15 24.41
CA VAL A 515 41.89 14.75 24.87
C VAL A 515 41.79 14.70 26.39
N TYR A 516 42.59 15.49 27.11
CA TYR A 516 42.53 15.55 28.57
C TYR A 516 41.18 16.06 29.07
N GLY A 517 40.62 17.10 28.45
CA GLY A 517 39.30 17.62 28.80
C GLY A 517 38.19 16.59 28.61
N ALA A 518 38.21 15.86 27.49
CA ALA A 518 37.26 14.79 27.22
C ALA A 518 37.39 13.62 28.22
N ILE A 519 38.60 13.15 28.50
CA ILE A 519 38.87 12.09 29.48
C ILE A 519 38.39 12.49 30.87
N ASP A 520 38.69 13.72 31.31
CA ASP A 520 38.26 14.21 32.62
C ASP A 520 36.73 14.31 32.70
N MET A 521 36.06 14.77 31.64
CA MET A 521 34.60 14.78 31.56
C MET A 521 34.00 13.37 31.67
N ILE A 522 34.51 12.41 30.88
CA ILE A 522 34.06 11.01 30.92
C ILE A 522 34.24 10.42 32.32
N ARG A 523 35.39 10.68 32.96
CA ARG A 523 35.69 10.24 34.32
C ARG A 523 34.68 10.81 35.33
N ARG A 524 34.44 12.13 35.31
CA ARG A 524 33.47 12.79 36.21
C ARG A 524 32.05 12.23 36.05
N THR A 525 31.60 11.99 34.81
CA THR A 525 30.28 11.39 34.55
C THR A 525 30.18 9.99 35.15
N ARG A 526 31.26 9.19 35.06
CA ARG A 526 31.30 7.85 35.65
C ARG A 526 31.26 7.89 37.19
N GLU A 527 32.01 8.79 37.81
CA GLU A 527 32.04 8.97 39.27
C GLU A 527 30.66 9.33 39.84
N ARG A 528 29.83 10.02 39.05
CA ARG A 528 28.42 10.30 39.38
C ARG A 528 27.48 9.09 39.28
N GLY A 529 28.00 7.92 38.87
CA GLY A 529 27.27 6.66 38.87
C GLY A 529 26.46 6.35 37.61
N PHE A 530 26.50 7.20 36.58
CA PHE A 530 25.74 7.04 35.33
C PHE A 530 26.19 5.86 34.45
N ALA A 531 27.30 5.19 34.78
CA ALA A 531 27.87 4.09 34.00
C ALA A 531 28.31 2.88 34.86
N LYS A 532 27.60 2.57 35.95
CA LYS A 532 27.92 1.37 36.75
C LYS A 532 27.69 0.09 35.92
N GLY A 533 28.77 -0.62 35.61
CA GLY A 533 28.75 -1.96 34.98
C GLY A 533 28.96 -2.01 33.47
N LYS A 534 29.17 -0.88 32.79
CA LYS A 534 29.55 -0.85 31.36
C LYS A 534 31.02 -0.48 31.20
N ASP A 535 31.67 -1.02 30.17
CA ASP A 535 33.04 -0.65 29.83
C ASP A 535 33.12 0.84 29.51
N PRO A 536 34.09 1.59 30.08
CA PRO A 536 34.20 3.01 29.83
C PRO A 536 34.55 3.27 28.36
N VAL A 537 33.90 4.26 27.77
CA VAL A 537 34.30 4.82 26.48
C VAL A 537 35.68 5.48 26.67
N TRP A 538 36.62 5.15 25.79
CA TRP A 538 37.98 5.67 25.82
C TRP A 538 38.18 6.69 24.70
N VAL A 539 38.94 7.74 24.99
CA VAL A 539 39.46 8.67 23.98
C VAL A 539 40.94 8.42 23.85
N PHE A 540 41.35 7.99 22.66
CA PHE A 540 42.77 7.92 22.30
C PHE A 540 43.14 9.16 21.48
N PRO A 541 44.36 9.71 21.65
CA PRO A 541 44.76 10.94 20.97
C PRO A 541 45.03 10.75 19.47
N ILE A 542 45.13 9.51 19.01
CA ILE A 542 45.49 9.13 17.64
C ILE A 542 44.58 8.02 17.12
N PHE A 543 44.45 7.95 15.80
CA PHE A 543 43.96 6.81 15.05
C PHE A 543 45.06 5.74 14.90
N ASP A 544 44.71 4.56 14.39
CA ASP A 544 45.61 3.41 14.27
C ASP A 544 46.76 3.66 13.28
N ASP A 545 46.58 4.58 12.33
CA ASP A 545 47.61 5.00 11.38
C ASP A 545 48.55 6.09 11.93
N GLY A 546 48.39 6.48 13.19
CA GLY A 546 49.20 7.50 13.87
C GLY A 546 48.74 8.93 13.63
N THR A 547 47.69 9.17 12.85
CA THR A 547 47.12 10.52 12.68
C THR A 547 46.31 10.94 13.92
N PRO A 548 46.19 12.25 14.22
CA PRO A 548 45.41 12.71 15.37
C PRO A 548 43.95 12.26 15.30
N ALA A 549 43.39 11.90 16.45
CA ALA A 549 41.96 11.70 16.60
C ALA A 549 41.21 12.98 16.23
N ALA A 550 39.98 12.84 15.75
CA ALA A 550 39.20 13.97 15.23
C ALA A 550 37.81 14.03 15.84
N ALA A 551 37.19 15.20 15.79
CA ALA A 551 35.83 15.39 16.26
C ALA A 551 35.00 16.24 15.30
N LEU A 552 33.71 15.91 15.23
CA LEU A 552 32.69 16.73 14.57
C LEU A 552 32.01 17.64 15.58
N ILE A 553 31.72 18.87 15.16
CA ILE A 553 30.94 19.83 15.93
C ILE A 553 29.55 19.89 15.35
N LEU A 554 28.58 19.39 16.11
CA LEU A 554 27.19 19.29 15.71
C LEU A 554 26.32 20.23 16.55
N GLU A 555 25.15 20.55 16.01
CA GLU A 555 24.06 21.13 16.77
C GLU A 555 23.73 20.26 17.99
N TYR A 556 23.70 20.89 19.16
CA TYR A 556 23.18 20.23 20.35
C TYR A 556 21.66 20.40 20.36
N ILE A 557 20.95 19.29 20.31
CA ILE A 557 19.50 19.25 20.32
C ILE A 557 19.05 18.92 21.73
N SER A 558 18.61 19.92 22.47
CA SER A 558 18.05 19.73 23.81
C SER A 558 16.69 19.03 23.75
N ASN A 559 16.39 18.17 24.72
CA ASN A 559 15.09 17.49 24.87
C ASN A 559 14.69 16.61 23.67
N ALA A 560 15.66 16.09 22.93
CA ALA A 560 15.40 15.08 21.91
C ALA A 560 15.05 13.73 22.54
N GLU A 561 14.01 13.08 22.04
CA GLU A 561 13.63 11.71 22.39
C GLU A 561 13.95 10.80 21.21
N THR A 562 14.41 9.57 21.47
CA THR A 562 14.46 8.55 20.42
C THR A 562 13.04 8.25 19.91
N LEU A 563 12.86 8.14 18.60
CA LEU A 563 11.64 7.62 18.01
C LEU A 563 11.49 6.13 18.39
N SER A 564 10.40 5.80 19.08
CA SER A 564 10.15 4.49 19.64
C SER A 564 8.70 4.06 19.42
N MET A 565 8.38 2.85 19.86
CA MET A 565 7.02 2.33 19.91
C MET A 565 6.07 3.22 20.71
N ASP A 566 6.57 3.84 21.77
CA ASP A 566 5.76 4.61 22.73
C ASP A 566 5.42 6.01 22.22
N ASN A 567 6.20 6.53 21.27
CA ASN A 567 5.97 7.86 20.69
C ASN A 567 5.75 7.85 19.16
N ILE A 568 5.67 6.69 18.49
CA ILE A 568 5.30 6.68 17.07
C ILE A 568 3.81 7.04 16.86
N THR A 569 3.54 7.90 15.89
CA THR A 569 2.19 8.17 15.37
C THR A 569 2.24 8.11 13.85
N LEU A 570 1.07 8.04 13.18
CA LEU A 570 1.05 8.05 11.72
C LEU A 570 1.72 9.32 11.14
N GLY A 571 1.45 10.48 11.73
CA GLY A 571 2.08 11.74 11.33
C GLY A 571 3.60 11.75 11.53
N ARG A 572 4.09 11.16 12.63
CA ARG A 572 5.53 11.01 12.88
C ARG A 572 6.18 10.02 11.90
N ALA A 573 5.52 8.92 11.55
CA ALA A 573 5.99 8.00 10.51
C ALA A 573 6.10 8.69 9.13
N ASP A 574 5.11 9.51 8.76
CA ASP A 574 5.15 10.31 7.54
C ASP A 574 6.31 11.31 7.54
N LEU A 575 6.46 12.08 8.62
CA LEU A 575 7.58 13.01 8.80
C LEU A 575 8.93 12.31 8.71
N THR A 576 9.07 11.11 9.29
CA THR A 576 10.29 10.30 9.20
C THR A 576 10.60 9.91 7.74
N MET A 577 9.61 9.43 6.98
CA MET A 577 9.83 9.05 5.57
C MET A 577 10.17 10.26 4.68
N ARG A 578 9.52 11.40 4.91
CA ARG A 578 9.85 12.65 4.20
C ARG A 578 11.25 13.14 4.52
N SER A 579 11.67 13.00 5.78
CA SER A 579 13.01 13.36 6.24
C SER A 579 14.08 12.47 5.61
N LEU A 580 13.85 11.15 5.58
CA LEU A 580 14.74 10.21 4.88
C LEU A 580 14.84 10.55 3.38
N SER A 581 13.71 10.88 2.74
CA SER A 581 13.73 11.25 1.32
C SER A 581 14.56 12.52 1.04
N ARG A 582 14.60 13.47 1.97
CA ARG A 582 15.47 14.66 1.88
C ARG A 582 16.95 14.32 2.08
N ILE A 583 17.26 13.40 2.99
CA ILE A 583 18.63 12.88 3.20
C ILE A 583 19.12 12.19 1.92
N HIS A 584 18.32 11.29 1.35
CA HIS A 584 18.62 10.65 0.08
C HIS A 584 18.79 11.68 -1.06
N GLY A 585 17.93 12.70 -1.12
CA GLY A 585 18.04 13.81 -2.08
C GLY A 585 19.29 14.69 -1.90
N SER A 586 19.99 14.56 -0.76
CA SER A 586 21.32 15.14 -0.53
C SER A 586 22.46 14.22 -0.96
N TYR A 587 22.14 13.12 -1.66
CA TYR A 587 23.07 12.08 -2.08
C TYR A 587 23.80 11.40 -0.91
N VAL A 588 23.07 11.18 0.18
CA VAL A 588 23.51 10.44 1.36
C VAL A 588 22.54 9.29 1.62
N GLN A 589 23.07 8.09 1.74
CA GLN A 589 22.39 6.96 2.38
C GLN A 589 22.84 6.91 3.83
N HIS A 590 21.91 6.76 4.77
CA HIS A 590 22.22 6.73 6.19
C HIS A 590 23.01 5.49 6.61
N GLY A 591 22.61 4.32 6.12
CA GLY A 591 23.30 3.04 6.27
C GLY A 591 22.82 2.15 7.42
N ASP A 592 22.08 2.69 8.40
CA ASP A 592 21.67 1.95 9.61
C ASP A 592 20.29 2.32 10.20
N CYS A 593 19.56 3.26 9.58
CA CYS A 593 18.34 3.81 10.16
C CYS A 593 17.15 2.83 10.21
N ASP A 594 17.21 1.73 9.45
CA ASP A 594 16.19 0.70 9.38
C ASP A 594 16.35 -0.41 10.43
N PHE A 595 17.56 -0.61 10.97
CA PHE A 595 17.83 -1.57 12.04
C PHE A 595 17.94 -0.91 13.40
N ASN A 596 18.29 0.38 13.43
CA ASN A 596 18.53 1.11 14.66
C ASN A 596 17.77 2.44 14.70
N LEU A 597 16.53 2.37 15.15
CA LEU A 597 15.68 3.56 15.32
C LEU A 597 16.20 4.55 16.37
N SER A 598 17.20 4.17 17.19
CA SER A 598 17.83 5.11 18.12
C SER A 598 18.54 6.29 17.43
N ASN A 599 18.82 6.14 16.14
CA ASN A 599 19.38 7.18 15.27
C ASN A 599 18.33 8.15 14.71
N ILE A 600 17.05 7.94 15.02
CA ILE A 600 15.95 8.82 14.62
C ILE A 600 15.41 9.49 15.88
N LEU A 601 15.56 10.80 15.96
CA LEU A 601 15.16 11.60 17.11
C LEU A 601 13.89 12.39 16.80
N LEU A 602 12.95 12.36 17.75
CA LEU A 602 11.82 13.26 17.83
C LEU A 602 12.22 14.48 18.66
N VAL A 603 12.07 15.67 18.08
CA VAL A 603 12.33 16.95 18.75
C VAL A 603 11.02 17.71 18.85
N ARG A 604 10.67 18.13 20.07
CA ARG A 604 9.48 18.93 20.35
C ARG A 604 9.89 20.34 20.76
N GLU A 605 9.41 21.33 20.02
CA GLU A 605 9.64 22.75 20.26
C GLU A 605 8.28 23.46 20.31
N GLY A 606 7.71 23.58 21.52
CA GLY A 606 6.33 24.07 21.71
C GLY A 606 5.32 23.12 21.06
N ASP A 607 4.48 23.67 20.18
CA ASP A 607 3.49 22.89 19.41
C ASP A 607 4.07 22.28 18.12
N SER A 608 5.36 22.51 17.85
CA SER A 608 6.03 21.99 16.65
C SER A 608 6.83 20.72 16.96
N GLU A 609 6.78 19.77 16.03
CA GLU A 609 7.57 18.54 16.07
C GLU A 609 8.43 18.43 14.81
N ARG A 610 9.66 17.97 14.95
CA ARG A 610 10.51 17.57 13.83
C ARG A 610 11.19 16.23 14.09
N ILE A 611 11.50 15.54 13.01
CA ILE A 611 12.28 14.31 13.02
C ILE A 611 13.71 14.63 12.56
N VAL A 612 14.69 14.17 13.35
CA VAL A 612 16.11 14.40 13.11
C VAL A 612 16.84 13.08 13.05
N PHE A 613 17.52 12.80 11.94
CA PHE A 613 18.41 11.66 11.80
C PHE A 613 19.81 12.02 12.30
N VAL A 614 20.43 11.13 13.06
CA VAL A 614 21.76 11.30 13.65
C VAL A 614 22.61 10.05 13.44
N ASP A 615 23.92 10.15 13.69
CA ASP A 615 24.85 9.03 13.58
C ASP A 615 25.05 8.52 12.14
N PHE A 616 25.69 9.35 11.31
CA PHE A 616 26.00 9.01 9.91
C PHE A 616 27.36 8.28 9.78
N ASP A 617 27.79 7.56 10.81
CA ASP A 617 29.11 6.88 10.81
C ASP A 617 29.14 5.61 9.93
N HIS A 618 27.96 5.12 9.53
CA HIS A 618 27.71 4.09 8.53
C HIS A 618 27.26 4.63 7.16
N ALA A 619 27.26 5.96 6.98
CA ALA A 619 26.69 6.57 5.80
C ALA A 619 27.50 6.32 4.52
N PHE A 620 26.79 6.30 3.39
CA PHE A 620 27.37 6.27 2.06
C PHE A 620 27.00 7.55 1.30
N SER A 621 27.99 8.19 0.71
CA SER A 621 27.85 9.42 -0.07
C SER A 621 28.15 9.16 -1.56
N GLY A 622 27.77 10.14 -2.40
CA GLY A 622 28.07 10.13 -3.83
C GLY A 622 29.57 10.19 -4.19
N CYS A 623 30.43 10.80 -3.36
CA CYS A 623 31.85 11.00 -3.70
C CYS A 623 32.78 9.89 -3.24
N SER A 624 32.33 8.92 -2.43
CA SER A 624 33.25 8.03 -1.73
C SER A 624 34.26 7.42 -2.70
N THR A 625 35.55 7.75 -2.51
CA THR A 625 36.67 7.22 -3.30
C THR A 625 36.94 5.75 -2.97
N SER A 626 36.22 5.20 -1.99
CA SER A 626 36.24 3.79 -1.64
C SER A 626 35.39 2.96 -2.62
N GLU A 627 35.58 1.65 -2.63
CA GLU A 627 34.72 0.68 -3.36
C GLU A 627 33.22 0.77 -2.97
N ARG A 628 32.87 1.56 -1.95
CA ARG A 628 31.52 1.73 -1.42
C ARG A 628 30.90 3.06 -1.83
N ARG A 629 30.56 3.20 -3.12
CA ARG A 629 29.74 4.32 -3.60
C ARG A 629 28.27 4.09 -3.24
N MET A 630 27.58 5.17 -2.87
CA MET A 630 26.12 5.15 -2.77
C MET A 630 25.54 4.75 -4.13
N SER A 631 24.64 3.76 -4.14
CA SER A 631 23.93 3.34 -5.34
C SER A 631 22.47 3.71 -5.20
N ARG A 632 21.77 3.92 -6.31
CA ARG A 632 20.31 4.11 -6.24
C ARG A 632 19.61 2.92 -5.59
N MET A 633 20.16 1.72 -5.73
CA MET A 633 19.62 0.49 -5.15
C MET A 633 19.64 0.55 -3.63
N SER A 634 20.74 1.05 -3.08
CA SER A 634 20.95 1.04 -1.63
C SER A 634 20.07 2.06 -0.93
N VAL A 635 19.92 3.28 -1.48
CA VAL A 635 18.95 4.28 -0.97
C VAL A 635 17.50 3.84 -1.14
N HIS A 636 17.15 3.20 -2.25
CA HIS A 636 15.81 2.66 -2.42
C HIS A 636 15.54 1.53 -1.40
N GLY A 637 16.51 0.62 -1.22
CA GLY A 637 16.44 -0.43 -0.22
C GLY A 637 16.24 0.13 1.18
N GLU A 638 17.03 1.14 1.57
CA GLU A 638 16.89 1.84 2.85
C GLU A 638 15.50 2.46 3.03
N PHE A 639 14.98 3.14 2.01
CA PHE A 639 13.62 3.69 2.02
C PHE A 639 12.56 2.61 2.27
N THR A 640 12.63 1.50 1.53
CA THR A 640 11.64 0.42 1.65
C THR A 640 11.70 -0.30 2.99
N ARG A 641 12.90 -0.47 3.56
CA ARG A 641 13.09 -1.11 4.87
C ARG A 641 12.61 -0.19 5.99
N LEU A 642 12.94 1.11 5.97
CA LEU A 642 12.43 2.05 6.96
C LEU A 642 10.90 2.19 6.88
N TRP A 643 10.32 2.21 5.66
CA TRP A 643 8.87 2.19 5.50
C TRP A 643 8.25 0.95 6.18
N GLY A 644 8.81 -0.23 5.95
CA GLY A 644 8.38 -1.46 6.60
C GLY A 644 8.49 -1.40 8.12
N GLN A 645 9.59 -0.85 8.63
CA GLN A 645 9.80 -0.69 10.07
C GLN A 645 8.75 0.23 10.70
N LEU A 646 8.42 1.37 10.07
CA LEU A 646 7.45 2.31 10.60
C LEU A 646 6.01 1.80 10.49
N TYR A 647 5.59 1.40 9.28
CA TYR A 647 4.18 1.11 8.97
C TYR A 647 3.79 -0.35 9.17
N ASN A 648 4.72 -1.29 9.07
CA ASN A 648 4.43 -2.71 9.19
C ASN A 648 4.90 -3.33 10.51
N PHE A 649 5.75 -2.62 11.26
CA PHE A 649 6.23 -3.09 12.56
C PHE A 649 5.80 -2.14 13.68
N MET A 650 6.25 -0.88 13.67
CA MET A 650 6.03 0.03 14.80
C MET A 650 4.58 0.44 14.99
N LEU A 651 3.88 0.93 13.98
CA LEU A 651 2.48 1.32 14.16
C LEU A 651 1.59 0.11 14.53
N PRO A 652 1.73 -1.07 13.91
CA PRO A 652 1.00 -2.27 14.32
C PRO A 652 1.33 -2.80 15.72
N LEU A 653 2.59 -2.74 16.16
CA LEU A 653 2.94 -3.18 17.51
C LEU A 653 2.42 -2.18 18.56
N ARG A 654 2.35 -0.88 18.24
CA ARG A 654 1.72 0.11 19.12
C ARG A 654 0.23 -0.21 19.32
N ARG A 655 -0.48 -0.55 18.23
CA ARG A 655 -1.87 -1.02 18.31
C ARG A 655 -2.01 -2.21 19.26
N LEU A 656 -1.09 -3.17 19.17
CA LEU A 656 -1.10 -4.39 19.98
C LEU A 656 -0.91 -4.12 21.49
N HIS A 657 0.02 -3.23 21.84
CA HIS A 657 0.35 -2.90 23.23
C HIS A 657 -0.48 -1.74 23.80
N GLY A 658 -1.24 -1.04 22.96
CA GLY A 658 -1.97 0.17 23.30
C GLY A 658 -1.06 1.36 23.63
N ASP A 659 -1.66 2.49 24.03
CA ASP A 659 -0.96 3.63 24.60
C ASP A 659 -0.56 3.35 26.06
N SER A 660 0.20 2.28 26.29
CA SER A 660 0.66 1.85 27.61
C SER A 660 1.81 2.73 28.16
N SER A 661 1.69 4.05 27.98
CA SER A 661 2.42 5.06 28.78
C SER A 661 2.16 4.96 30.29
N SER A 662 1.28 4.04 30.74
CA SER A 662 0.98 3.76 32.15
C SER A 662 1.36 2.35 32.63
N ALA A 663 1.91 1.47 31.79
CA ALA A 663 2.31 0.12 32.23
C ALA A 663 3.83 -0.08 32.10
N THR A 664 4.53 0.31 33.16
CA THR A 664 5.95 0.04 33.44
C THR A 664 6.38 -1.40 33.08
N LYS A 665 7.35 -1.58 32.18
CA LYS A 665 8.77 -1.91 32.43
C LYS A 665 9.51 -2.36 31.17
#